data_AF-A0A4S2ALA6-F1
#
_entry.id   AF-A0A4S2ALA6-F1
#
_cell.length_a   1.000
_cell.length_b   1.000
_cell.length_c   1.000
_cell.angle_alpha   90.00
_cell.angle_beta   90.00
_cell.angle_gamma   90.00
#
_symmetry.space_group_name_H-M   'P 1'
#
loop_
_entity.id
_entity.type
_entity.pdbx_description
1 polymer ?
#
loop_
_entity_poly.entity_id
_entity_poly.type
_entity_poly.pdbx_seq_one_letter_code
_entity_poly.pdbx_strand_id
1 'polypeptide(L)'
;MRNKIIQTALAALAFMAPVTVDAQTQEIDLSGTWGFQTDFMDFRRGSLDVRYMHRLQESITLPGITDDYQIGYKSPYRHLDRLTRKFEYMGPAWYQREMIIPAEWKEKRIFMYFERTHWLSSIYVDTKEVSKIDYISVPHNHELTEFVKPGTKHLITVCIDNRYQYDMHKWNHAHTEFSQINWNGILGKMKLVAVDPVYVEDMQLYPDVARKAVKVKMIIKNHTQKPVSGKAVFTISGKQYELNKEFPVSGQNETISFEGEILLGKNIRLWDEFHPNLYMAECSLQTSDDENNYRHEKSVTFGMREVTQGKNHVLVNGSPIHLRGTVENAVFPQTGYAPVDDASWERIFTILKEHGMNHMRFHSWCPTKAAFRMADKLGIYLEVEMPMWGKDGENNSNPRFDFFRRELRGILREYGNHPSFILYCNGNEIGGDFDFVEELTRTGRESDSRRLFSGSTARKRVQSDQFYVTHQTPKGGATVYDGRPFTDWDIKKGTDIDVPVISHETGQRCAYPNFKEISLYKDCPVEARNFEIFQELLAENGMLDLADDFFKASGAQTVFEYKDVIEAQLRTSTSAGFQLLSINDLPEQGYSPVGVLDPFWNSKGLISPEDFRKFCAPTVALLRFKKRVYYNDETFAGSAEVYNFSEASLKNAAVKWQLADAEGKILKTGMLKGKSIGNNGVFPVGEFTCALPVGDEPRKLTVRLTVGKDIENSWDIWVYPRHQELMISTDEVLYTKVYDEKARQQLQAGKKVVLIPQPNKVKGRRSVFHNHFWNPVMFKWEPKTLGCLIHANHPAFGDFVTESHLDWQWWDILTYAKVIEMMDTPDELRPFIQTIDSFDRNHKLGIGFEARVNGGKLLVLAMDTQKDMEKRLASRQLLQSIDRYVKGGHFEPEVELSESFIKSFMME
;
A
#
# COMPACT_ATOMS: atom_id res chain seq x y z
N MET A 1 48.37 13.64 -86.00
CA MET A 1 48.28 12.34 -86.70
C MET A 1 47.83 11.31 -85.68
N ARG A 2 46.54 10.93 -85.68
CA ARG A 2 46.00 9.65 -86.18
C ARG A 2 46.50 8.40 -85.44
N ASN A 3 45.54 7.68 -84.82
CA ASN A 3 45.45 6.22 -84.58
C ASN A 3 46.31 5.65 -83.43
N LYS A 4 45.88 4.69 -82.57
CA LYS A 4 44.73 3.76 -82.54
C LYS A 4 44.68 3.03 -81.17
N ILE A 5 43.47 2.79 -80.65
CA ILE A 5 42.90 1.52 -80.11
C ILE A 5 43.54 0.83 -78.87
N ILE A 6 42.84 0.99 -77.73
CA ILE A 6 42.22 0.00 -76.82
C ILE A 6 43.05 -1.20 -76.31
N GLN A 7 43.26 -1.26 -74.99
CA GLN A 7 43.05 -2.48 -74.18
C GLN A 7 42.46 -2.10 -72.81
N THR A 8 41.33 -2.73 -72.49
CA THR A 8 40.48 -2.57 -71.31
C THR A 8 41.01 -3.44 -70.17
N ALA A 9 41.22 -2.86 -68.98
CA ALA A 9 41.35 -3.61 -67.72
C ALA A 9 40.29 -3.07 -66.74
N LEU A 10 39.18 -3.80 -66.61
CA LEU A 10 38.19 -3.59 -65.56
C LEU A 10 38.71 -4.27 -64.28
N ALA A 11 39.11 -3.48 -63.29
CA ALA A 11 39.21 -3.94 -61.91
C ALA A 11 37.84 -3.79 -61.26
N ALA A 12 37.09 -4.88 -61.14
CA ALA A 12 35.87 -4.92 -60.36
C ALA A 12 36.25 -5.06 -58.87
N LEU A 13 36.19 -3.95 -58.14
CA LEU A 13 36.11 -3.96 -56.67
C LEU A 13 34.73 -4.50 -56.29
N ALA A 14 34.68 -5.77 -55.90
CA ALA A 14 33.53 -6.34 -55.22
C ALA A 14 33.42 -5.73 -53.82
N PHE A 15 32.61 -4.67 -53.68
CA PHE A 15 32.02 -4.31 -52.40
C PHE A 15 31.08 -5.46 -51.98
N MET A 16 31.56 -6.39 -51.16
CA MET A 16 30.67 -7.19 -50.33
C MET A 16 30.07 -6.25 -49.29
N ALA A 17 28.86 -5.75 -49.57
CA ALA A 17 28.01 -5.23 -48.52
C ALA A 17 27.82 -6.34 -47.48
N PRO A 18 27.99 -6.07 -46.17
CA PRO A 18 27.52 -7.01 -45.18
C PRO A 18 26.00 -7.11 -45.38
N VAL A 19 25.52 -8.28 -45.80
CA VAL A 19 24.10 -8.58 -45.74
C VAL A 19 23.79 -8.69 -44.25
N THR A 20 23.40 -7.58 -43.64
CA THR A 20 22.66 -7.58 -42.39
C THR A 20 21.30 -8.19 -42.70
N VAL A 21 21.21 -9.52 -42.59
CA VAL A 21 19.92 -10.21 -42.50
C VAL A 21 19.45 -9.99 -41.07
N ASP A 22 18.43 -9.16 -40.92
CA ASP A 22 17.84 -8.74 -39.65
C ASP A 22 17.33 -9.92 -38.81
N ALA A 23 17.23 -9.68 -37.50
CA ALA A 23 16.74 -10.60 -36.48
C ALA A 23 15.40 -11.29 -36.84
N GLN A 24 15.24 -12.56 -36.45
CA GLN A 24 14.29 -13.49 -37.08
C GLN A 24 12.95 -13.71 -36.34
N THR A 25 12.77 -13.08 -35.16
CA THR A 25 11.46 -12.98 -34.49
C THR A 25 10.59 -11.97 -35.23
N GLN A 26 9.43 -12.41 -35.70
CA GLN A 26 8.52 -11.57 -36.48
C GLN A 26 7.23 -11.38 -35.70
N GLU A 27 6.74 -10.14 -35.62
CA GLU A 27 5.58 -9.80 -34.79
C GLU A 27 4.54 -9.04 -35.62
N ILE A 28 3.26 -9.34 -35.37
CA ILE A 28 2.12 -8.58 -35.87
C ILE A 28 1.35 -8.07 -34.66
N ASP A 29 1.18 -6.75 -34.58
CA ASP A 29 0.31 -6.13 -33.59
C ASP A 29 -1.16 -6.51 -33.87
N LEU A 30 -1.83 -7.04 -32.85
CA LEU A 30 -3.21 -7.49 -32.92
C LEU A 30 -4.21 -6.42 -32.44
N SER A 31 -3.72 -5.25 -32.02
CA SER A 31 -4.53 -4.11 -31.62
C SER A 31 -5.45 -3.64 -32.75
N GLY A 32 -6.53 -2.97 -32.38
CA GLY A 32 -7.54 -2.44 -33.28
C GLY A 32 -8.90 -3.10 -33.12
N THR A 33 -9.73 -3.00 -34.15
CA THR A 33 -11.13 -3.45 -34.12
C THR A 33 -11.25 -4.96 -34.30
N TRP A 34 -12.03 -5.59 -33.43
CA TRP A 34 -12.42 -6.99 -33.46
C TRP A 34 -13.94 -7.09 -33.56
N GLY A 35 -14.44 -8.10 -34.27
CA GLY A 35 -15.84 -8.52 -34.13
C GLY A 35 -16.07 -8.96 -32.68
N PHE A 36 -17.25 -8.68 -32.14
CA PHE A 36 -17.50 -8.82 -30.71
C PHE A 36 -18.88 -9.39 -30.43
N GLN A 37 -19.00 -10.18 -29.37
CA GLN A 37 -20.27 -10.58 -28.78
C GLN A 37 -20.11 -11.11 -27.36
N THR A 38 -21.00 -10.74 -26.45
CA THR A 38 -21.11 -11.32 -25.11
C THR A 38 -22.03 -12.56 -25.10
N ASP A 39 -21.89 -13.39 -24.08
CA ASP A 39 -22.81 -14.50 -23.81
C ASP A 39 -23.62 -14.24 -22.54
N PHE A 40 -24.62 -13.35 -22.64
CA PHE A 40 -25.48 -12.97 -21.51
C PHE A 40 -26.33 -14.12 -20.94
N MET A 41 -26.48 -15.26 -21.65
CA MET A 41 -27.41 -16.33 -21.27
C MET A 41 -26.71 -17.64 -20.84
N ASP A 42 -25.38 -17.79 -21.03
CA ASP A 42 -24.62 -18.97 -20.56
C ASP A 42 -24.29 -18.92 -19.05
N PHE A 43 -25.33 -18.94 -18.23
CA PHE A 43 -25.20 -19.09 -16.77
C PHE A 43 -24.86 -20.53 -16.34
N ARG A 44 -24.91 -21.53 -17.24
CA ARG A 44 -24.91 -22.96 -16.86
C ARG A 44 -23.65 -23.74 -17.25
N ARG A 45 -22.62 -23.13 -17.86
CA ARG A 45 -21.45 -23.85 -18.42
C ARG A 45 -21.88 -25.01 -19.33
N GLY A 46 -23.05 -24.89 -19.95
CA GLY A 46 -23.77 -26.00 -20.57
C GLY A 46 -23.73 -25.84 -22.07
N SER A 47 -22.66 -26.34 -22.69
CA SER A 47 -22.34 -26.24 -24.12
C SER A 47 -22.48 -24.82 -24.68
N LEU A 48 -21.35 -24.12 -24.81
CA LEU A 48 -21.25 -22.85 -25.54
C LEU A 48 -22.10 -22.95 -26.82
N ASP A 49 -23.22 -22.21 -26.89
CA ASP A 49 -23.92 -22.05 -28.16
C ASP A 49 -22.89 -21.43 -29.10
N VAL A 50 -22.71 -22.04 -30.27
CA VAL A 50 -21.37 -22.16 -30.87
C VAL A 50 -20.93 -20.85 -31.54
N ARG A 51 -20.66 -19.80 -30.76
CA ARG A 51 -20.40 -18.44 -31.27
C ARG A 51 -19.19 -18.40 -32.21
N TYR A 52 -18.21 -19.27 -32.02
CA TYR A 52 -17.08 -19.41 -32.94
C TYR A 52 -17.47 -19.94 -34.34
N MET A 53 -18.63 -20.59 -34.50
CA MET A 53 -19.14 -21.08 -35.79
C MET A 53 -19.88 -20.00 -36.60
N HIS A 54 -20.13 -18.82 -36.02
CA HIS A 54 -20.85 -17.74 -36.67
C HIS A 54 -20.00 -16.44 -36.70
N ARG A 55 -20.33 -15.54 -37.63
CA ARG A 55 -19.73 -14.20 -37.66
C ARG A 55 -20.34 -13.35 -36.55
N LEU A 56 -19.50 -12.79 -35.69
CA LEU A 56 -19.93 -11.86 -34.64
C LEU A 56 -20.46 -10.56 -35.27
N GLN A 57 -21.55 -10.02 -34.74
CA GLN A 57 -22.30 -8.91 -35.37
C GLN A 57 -21.90 -7.53 -34.84
N GLU A 58 -21.31 -7.47 -33.64
CA GLU A 58 -20.86 -6.21 -33.04
C GLU A 58 -19.35 -6.06 -33.22
N SER A 59 -18.80 -4.94 -32.75
CA SER A 59 -17.37 -4.69 -32.78
C SER A 59 -16.88 -4.00 -31.52
N ILE A 60 -15.64 -4.28 -31.13
CA ILE A 60 -14.95 -3.64 -30.00
C ILE A 60 -13.49 -3.35 -30.38
N THR A 61 -12.88 -2.33 -29.80
CA THR A 61 -11.43 -2.10 -29.96
C THR A 61 -10.68 -2.73 -28.80
N LEU A 62 -9.69 -3.55 -29.13
CA LEU A 62 -8.70 -4.09 -28.20
C LEU A 62 -7.33 -3.46 -28.47
N PRO A 63 -6.43 -3.36 -27.47
CA PRO A 63 -6.62 -3.69 -26.05
C PRO A 63 -7.66 -2.78 -25.39
N GLY A 64 -8.40 -3.33 -24.42
CA GLY A 64 -9.50 -2.66 -23.73
C GLY A 64 -10.39 -3.66 -23.00
N ILE A 65 -11.36 -3.15 -22.23
CA ILE A 65 -12.32 -3.96 -21.48
C ILE A 65 -13.76 -3.58 -21.81
N THR A 66 -14.71 -4.47 -21.50
CA THR A 66 -16.15 -4.25 -21.71
C THR A 66 -16.69 -2.98 -21.04
N ASP A 67 -16.11 -2.60 -19.89
CA ASP A 67 -16.50 -1.40 -19.13
C ASP A 67 -16.27 -0.10 -19.88
N ASP A 68 -15.21 -0.02 -20.69
CA ASP A 68 -14.89 1.15 -21.53
C ASP A 68 -16.02 1.48 -22.52
N TYR A 69 -16.82 0.46 -22.86
CA TYR A 69 -17.94 0.52 -23.81
C TYR A 69 -19.31 0.40 -23.12
N GLN A 70 -19.35 0.43 -21.78
CA GLN A 70 -20.60 0.30 -21.02
C GLN A 70 -21.37 -1.00 -21.31
N ILE A 71 -20.66 -2.08 -21.62
CA ILE A 71 -21.24 -3.39 -21.92
C ILE A 71 -21.45 -4.14 -20.60
N GLY A 72 -22.71 -4.45 -20.30
CA GLY A 72 -23.11 -5.15 -19.07
C GLY A 72 -24.46 -4.68 -18.55
N TYR A 73 -24.82 -5.18 -17.37
CA TYR A 73 -25.98 -4.69 -16.63
C TYR A 73 -25.63 -3.38 -15.92
N LYS A 74 -26.38 -2.30 -16.18
CA LYS A 74 -26.17 -1.03 -15.47
C LYS A 74 -26.54 -1.21 -14.01
N SER A 75 -25.58 -1.01 -13.11
CA SER A 75 -25.78 -1.25 -11.68
C SER A 75 -26.76 -0.23 -11.08
N PRO A 76 -27.86 -0.66 -10.44
CA PRO A 76 -28.78 0.23 -9.72
C PRO A 76 -28.37 0.41 -8.24
N TYR A 77 -27.30 -0.27 -7.81
CA TYR A 77 -26.96 -0.40 -6.39
C TYR A 77 -26.12 0.77 -5.89
N ARG A 78 -26.18 1.01 -4.57
CA ARG A 78 -25.29 1.92 -3.85
C ARG A 78 -24.56 1.11 -2.80
N HIS A 79 -23.49 0.43 -3.20
CA HIS A 79 -22.76 -0.44 -2.29
C HIS A 79 -22.15 0.37 -1.15
N LEU A 80 -22.29 -0.13 0.08
CA LEU A 80 -21.63 0.43 1.26
C LEU A 80 -20.22 -0.14 1.46
N ASP A 81 -19.99 -1.36 0.96
CA ASP A 81 -18.80 -2.16 1.23
C ASP A 81 -17.71 -2.05 0.16
N ARG A 82 -17.98 -1.37 -0.95
CA ARG A 82 -17.05 -1.12 -2.07
C ARG A 82 -17.52 0.03 -2.95
N LEU A 83 -16.67 0.45 -3.90
CA LEU A 83 -17.08 1.30 -5.01
C LEU A 83 -18.10 0.57 -5.89
N THR A 84 -19.06 1.31 -6.44
CA THR A 84 -20.10 0.74 -7.30
C THR A 84 -19.63 0.74 -8.75
N ARG A 85 -19.51 -0.43 -9.37
CA ARG A 85 -19.22 -0.57 -10.80
C ARG A 85 -20.42 -0.11 -11.62
N LYS A 86 -20.20 0.74 -12.64
CA LYS A 86 -21.29 1.32 -13.44
C LYS A 86 -22.02 0.28 -14.30
N PHE A 87 -21.26 -0.61 -14.94
CA PHE A 87 -21.77 -1.67 -15.81
C PHE A 87 -21.13 -3.01 -15.47
N GLU A 88 -21.94 -3.92 -14.92
CA GLU A 88 -21.48 -5.23 -14.44
C GLU A 88 -21.62 -6.28 -15.53
N TYR A 89 -20.52 -6.94 -15.87
CA TYR A 89 -20.50 -8.09 -16.78
C TYR A 89 -19.60 -9.19 -16.22
N MET A 90 -20.17 -10.39 -16.08
CA MET A 90 -19.44 -11.61 -15.71
C MET A 90 -19.93 -12.77 -16.57
N GLY A 91 -19.07 -13.23 -17.48
CA GLY A 91 -19.37 -14.29 -18.43
C GLY A 91 -18.38 -14.32 -19.60
N PRO A 92 -18.47 -15.32 -20.48
CA PRO A 92 -17.65 -15.39 -21.68
C PRO A 92 -17.91 -14.23 -22.64
N ALA A 93 -16.87 -13.57 -23.13
CA ALA A 93 -16.96 -12.61 -24.23
C ALA A 93 -16.07 -13.07 -25.39
N TRP A 94 -16.60 -12.92 -26.60
CA TRP A 94 -16.03 -13.44 -27.84
C TRP A 94 -15.50 -12.29 -28.68
N TYR A 95 -14.28 -12.45 -29.18
CA TYR A 95 -13.59 -11.48 -30.03
C TYR A 95 -13.14 -12.21 -31.30
N GLN A 96 -13.50 -11.71 -32.47
CA GLN A 96 -13.25 -12.40 -33.73
C GLN A 96 -12.58 -11.50 -34.76
N ARG A 97 -11.54 -11.99 -35.43
CA ARG A 97 -10.84 -11.27 -36.49
C ARG A 97 -10.35 -12.24 -37.56
N GLU A 98 -10.54 -11.85 -38.81
CA GLU A 98 -9.92 -12.56 -39.93
C GLU A 98 -8.49 -12.07 -40.11
N MET A 99 -7.55 -13.01 -40.22
CA MET A 99 -6.13 -12.69 -40.26
C MET A 99 -5.45 -13.53 -41.36
N ILE A 100 -4.63 -12.88 -42.17
CA ILE A 100 -3.76 -13.59 -43.13
C ILE A 100 -2.46 -13.89 -42.40
N ILE A 101 -2.12 -15.16 -42.29
CA ILE A 101 -0.82 -15.56 -41.75
C ILE A 101 0.21 -15.33 -42.85
N PRO A 102 1.27 -14.53 -42.63
CA PRO A 102 2.22 -14.21 -43.67
C PRO A 102 2.86 -15.46 -44.27
N ALA A 103 3.08 -15.48 -45.59
CA ALA A 103 3.62 -16.66 -46.28
C ALA A 103 5.07 -16.95 -45.89
N GLU A 104 5.82 -15.89 -45.56
CA GLU A 104 7.18 -15.92 -45.04
C GLU A 104 7.31 -16.61 -43.66
N TRP A 105 6.19 -16.88 -42.98
CA TRP A 105 6.18 -17.65 -41.73
C TRP A 105 6.15 -19.16 -41.95
N LYS A 106 6.34 -19.62 -43.19
CA LYS A 106 6.50 -21.04 -43.50
C LYS A 106 7.61 -21.64 -42.60
N GLU A 107 7.33 -22.81 -42.03
CA GLU A 107 8.24 -23.57 -41.15
C GLU A 107 8.59 -22.89 -39.81
N LYS A 108 7.99 -21.74 -39.49
CA LYS A 108 8.10 -21.08 -38.17
C LYS A 108 7.10 -21.65 -37.17
N ARG A 109 7.38 -21.46 -35.88
CA ARG A 109 6.43 -21.63 -34.78
C ARG A 109 5.66 -20.33 -34.58
N ILE A 110 4.35 -20.42 -34.47
CA ILE A 110 3.44 -19.26 -34.44
C ILE A 110 2.70 -19.26 -33.11
N PHE A 111 2.77 -18.13 -32.42
CA PHE A 111 2.18 -17.91 -31.10
C PHE A 111 1.27 -16.69 -31.09
N MET A 112 0.25 -16.70 -30.25
CA MET A 112 -0.57 -15.55 -29.91
C MET A 112 -0.34 -15.18 -28.45
N TYR A 113 0.18 -13.97 -28.24
CA TYR A 113 0.58 -13.44 -26.95
C TYR A 113 -0.39 -12.35 -26.49
N PHE A 114 -0.83 -12.44 -25.23
CA PHE A 114 -1.58 -11.43 -24.52
C PHE A 114 -0.87 -11.07 -23.22
N GLU A 115 -0.58 -9.78 -23.02
CA GLU A 115 0.12 -9.30 -21.82
C GLU A 115 -0.69 -9.49 -20.54
N ARG A 116 -2.00 -9.20 -20.58
CA ARG A 116 -2.87 -9.36 -19.42
C ARG A 116 -4.30 -9.69 -19.85
N THR A 117 -4.85 -10.77 -19.30
CA THR A 117 -6.22 -11.25 -19.51
C THR A 117 -6.87 -11.54 -18.16
N HIS A 118 -8.20 -11.59 -18.12
CA HIS A 118 -8.96 -11.88 -16.91
C HIS A 118 -10.18 -12.76 -17.19
N TRP A 119 -10.27 -13.99 -16.71
CA TRP A 119 -9.19 -14.83 -16.18
C TRP A 119 -8.75 -15.81 -17.28
N LEU A 120 -9.69 -16.58 -17.80
CA LEU A 120 -9.43 -17.63 -18.76
C LEU A 120 -9.45 -17.08 -20.20
N SER A 121 -8.44 -17.40 -21.00
CA SER A 121 -8.47 -17.19 -22.46
C SER A 121 -8.45 -18.50 -23.24
N SER A 122 -9.33 -18.60 -24.23
CA SER A 122 -9.38 -19.71 -25.19
C SER A 122 -9.26 -19.19 -26.62
N ILE A 123 -8.46 -19.88 -27.43
CA ILE A 123 -8.26 -19.55 -28.86
C ILE A 123 -8.92 -20.61 -29.72
N TYR A 124 -9.65 -20.14 -30.74
CA TYR A 124 -10.21 -20.96 -31.80
C TYR A 124 -9.65 -20.47 -33.15
N VAL A 125 -9.18 -21.42 -33.95
CA VAL A 125 -8.78 -21.17 -35.35
C VAL A 125 -9.82 -21.83 -36.24
N ASP A 126 -10.45 -21.01 -37.08
CA ASP A 126 -11.62 -21.34 -37.87
C ASP A 126 -12.76 -21.89 -37.01
N THR A 127 -12.87 -23.22 -36.87
CA THR A 127 -13.93 -23.87 -36.08
C THR A 127 -13.39 -24.80 -35.00
N LYS A 128 -12.08 -24.77 -34.70
CA LYS A 128 -11.43 -25.69 -33.76
C LYS A 128 -10.83 -24.93 -32.59
N GLU A 129 -11.11 -25.35 -31.36
CA GLU A 129 -10.39 -24.89 -30.16
C GLU A 129 -8.95 -25.42 -30.21
N VAL A 130 -7.98 -24.52 -30.08
CA VAL A 130 -6.56 -24.85 -30.23
C VAL A 130 -5.76 -24.68 -28.94
N SER A 131 -6.20 -23.79 -28.05
CA SER A 131 -5.47 -23.48 -26.82
C SER A 131 -6.37 -22.87 -25.76
N LYS A 132 -6.00 -23.10 -24.50
CA LYS A 132 -6.71 -22.62 -23.31
C LYS A 132 -5.70 -22.34 -22.18
N ILE A 133 -5.70 -21.13 -21.63
CA ILE A 133 -4.76 -20.69 -20.58
C ILE A 133 -5.52 -19.89 -19.51
N ASP A 134 -5.22 -20.17 -18.25
CA ASP A 134 -5.90 -19.67 -17.05
C ASP A 134 -4.91 -19.12 -16.01
N TYR A 135 -3.80 -18.51 -16.43
CA TYR A 135 -2.98 -17.75 -15.49
C TYR A 135 -3.70 -16.45 -15.11
N ILE A 136 -3.34 -15.88 -13.96
CA ILE A 136 -3.81 -14.54 -13.57
C ILE A 136 -2.66 -13.55 -13.35
N SER A 137 -1.49 -14.08 -12.99
CA SER A 137 -0.32 -13.27 -12.65
C SER A 137 0.61 -13.00 -13.83
N VAL A 138 0.56 -13.82 -14.88
CA VAL A 138 1.52 -13.81 -16.00
C VAL A 138 0.83 -13.74 -17.37
N PRO A 139 1.53 -13.25 -18.41
CA PRO A 139 1.01 -13.21 -19.77
C PRO A 139 0.58 -14.58 -20.31
N HIS A 140 -0.40 -14.58 -21.22
CA HIS A 140 -0.88 -15.78 -21.90
C HIS A 140 -0.19 -15.92 -23.26
N ASN A 141 0.43 -17.07 -23.50
CA ASN A 141 1.12 -17.37 -24.75
C ASN A 141 0.56 -18.66 -25.37
N HIS A 142 -0.36 -18.51 -26.32
CA HIS A 142 -1.02 -19.62 -27.00
C HIS A 142 -0.23 -20.05 -28.24
N GLU A 143 0.02 -21.35 -28.40
CA GLU A 143 0.64 -21.86 -29.61
C GLU A 143 -0.41 -22.22 -30.68
N LEU A 144 -0.21 -21.73 -31.91
CA LEU A 144 -1.14 -21.87 -33.04
C LEU A 144 -0.54 -22.68 -34.19
N THR A 145 0.76 -22.98 -34.17
CA THR A 145 1.56 -23.52 -35.28
C THR A 145 0.87 -24.60 -36.11
N GLU A 146 0.29 -25.62 -35.45
CA GLU A 146 -0.31 -26.78 -36.15
C GLU A 146 -1.71 -26.53 -36.71
N PHE A 147 -2.30 -25.37 -36.42
CA PHE A 147 -3.68 -25.03 -36.72
C PHE A 147 -3.82 -23.93 -37.75
N VAL A 148 -2.73 -23.21 -38.03
CA VAL A 148 -2.69 -22.14 -39.03
C VAL A 148 -1.77 -22.51 -40.20
N LYS A 149 -2.11 -22.03 -41.39
CA LYS A 149 -1.32 -22.23 -42.61
C LYS A 149 -0.80 -20.89 -43.13
N PRO A 150 0.53 -20.68 -43.14
CA PRO A 150 1.16 -19.52 -43.78
C PRO A 150 0.69 -19.29 -45.22
N GLY A 151 0.49 -18.02 -45.58
CA GLY A 151 -0.03 -17.57 -46.86
C GLY A 151 -1.55 -17.69 -47.01
N THR A 152 -2.27 -18.12 -45.97
CA THR A 152 -3.73 -18.28 -46.01
C THR A 152 -4.44 -17.45 -44.95
N LYS A 153 -5.71 -17.17 -45.21
CA LYS A 153 -6.60 -16.41 -44.34
C LYS A 153 -7.30 -17.37 -43.38
N HIS A 154 -7.21 -17.09 -42.08
CA HIS A 154 -7.92 -17.81 -41.03
C HIS A 154 -8.84 -16.87 -40.27
N LEU A 155 -9.91 -17.45 -39.72
CA LEU A 155 -10.73 -16.79 -38.73
C LEU A 155 -10.17 -17.10 -37.34
N ILE A 156 -9.71 -16.07 -36.62
CA ILE A 156 -9.30 -16.23 -35.24
C ILE A 156 -10.43 -15.77 -34.33
N THR A 157 -10.85 -16.63 -33.41
CA THR A 157 -11.79 -16.28 -32.36
C THR A 157 -11.12 -16.46 -30.99
N VAL A 158 -11.16 -15.42 -30.17
CA VAL A 158 -10.69 -15.40 -28.78
C VAL A 158 -11.91 -15.38 -27.88
N CYS A 159 -11.94 -16.22 -26.85
CA CYS A 159 -12.94 -16.19 -25.80
C CYS A 159 -12.26 -15.83 -24.48
N ILE A 160 -12.71 -14.76 -23.83
CA ILE A 160 -12.27 -14.38 -22.49
C ILE A 160 -13.41 -14.66 -21.52
N ASP A 161 -13.14 -15.48 -20.50
CA ASP A 161 -14.09 -15.83 -19.45
C ASP A 161 -13.59 -15.32 -18.10
N ASN A 162 -14.25 -14.26 -17.61
CA ASN A 162 -13.97 -13.61 -16.31
C ASN A 162 -14.81 -14.19 -15.15
N ARG A 163 -15.49 -15.33 -15.35
CA ARG A 163 -16.04 -16.10 -14.23
C ARG A 163 -14.91 -16.66 -13.38
N TYR A 164 -15.16 -16.87 -12.09
CA TYR A 164 -14.22 -17.59 -11.22
C TYR A 164 -13.95 -19.00 -11.75
N GLN A 165 -12.68 -19.28 -12.06
CA GLN A 165 -12.26 -20.59 -12.57
C GLN A 165 -12.11 -21.62 -11.44
N TYR A 166 -11.82 -21.14 -10.24
CA TYR A 166 -11.70 -21.91 -9.02
C TYR A 166 -12.57 -21.30 -7.92
N ASP A 167 -12.91 -22.09 -6.91
CA ASP A 167 -13.45 -21.55 -5.65
C ASP A 167 -12.33 -20.75 -4.97
N MET A 168 -12.48 -19.43 -4.88
CA MET A 168 -11.43 -18.54 -4.39
C MET A 168 -12.01 -17.61 -3.33
N HIS A 169 -11.16 -17.15 -2.42
CA HIS A 169 -11.56 -16.22 -1.38
C HIS A 169 -12.10 -14.93 -1.98
N LYS A 170 -13.28 -14.51 -1.55
CA LYS A 170 -13.99 -13.34 -2.12
C LYS A 170 -13.23 -12.01 -2.00
N TRP A 171 -12.27 -11.90 -1.08
CA TRP A 171 -11.47 -10.68 -0.89
C TRP A 171 -10.15 -10.69 -1.67
N ASN A 172 -9.80 -11.78 -2.35
CA ASN A 172 -8.54 -11.90 -3.07
C ASN A 172 -8.42 -10.86 -4.20
N HIS A 173 -7.45 -9.95 -4.05
CA HIS A 173 -7.33 -8.77 -4.91
C HIS A 173 -7.00 -9.10 -6.35
N ALA A 174 -6.47 -10.28 -6.67
CA ALA A 174 -6.11 -10.62 -8.04
C ALA A 174 -7.32 -10.77 -8.98
N HIS A 175 -8.51 -11.09 -8.44
CA HIS A 175 -9.71 -11.40 -9.23
C HIS A 175 -11.04 -10.91 -8.67
N THR A 176 -11.04 -10.29 -7.51
CA THR A 176 -12.28 -9.83 -6.90
C THR A 176 -12.74 -8.51 -7.50
N GLU A 177 -14.06 -8.28 -7.49
CA GLU A 177 -14.70 -7.02 -7.88
C GLU A 177 -14.62 -5.92 -6.80
N PHE A 178 -14.12 -6.27 -5.61
CA PHE A 178 -14.11 -5.39 -4.44
C PHE A 178 -12.96 -4.39 -4.47
N SER A 179 -11.83 -4.72 -5.12
CA SER A 179 -10.66 -3.84 -5.24
C SER A 179 -10.43 -3.37 -6.67
N GLN A 180 -9.94 -4.25 -7.54
CA GLN A 180 -10.11 -4.09 -8.99
C GLN A 180 -11.55 -4.50 -9.37
N ILE A 181 -12.04 -4.09 -10.54
CA ILE A 181 -13.33 -4.61 -11.03
C ILE A 181 -13.13 -6.01 -11.63
N ASN A 182 -14.17 -6.84 -11.68
CA ASN A 182 -14.14 -8.09 -12.44
C ASN A 182 -14.29 -7.82 -13.95
N TRP A 183 -13.26 -7.27 -14.60
CA TRP A 183 -13.26 -6.84 -16.00
C TRP A 183 -13.20 -8.03 -16.97
N ASN A 184 -13.71 -7.84 -18.19
CA ASN A 184 -13.55 -8.78 -19.32
C ASN A 184 -12.89 -8.04 -20.49
N GLY A 185 -11.81 -8.61 -21.04
CA GLY A 185 -11.06 -8.01 -22.13
C GLY A 185 -9.62 -8.47 -22.19
N ILE A 186 -8.82 -7.75 -22.98
CA ILE A 186 -7.38 -7.98 -23.13
C ILE A 186 -6.69 -6.64 -22.96
N LEU A 187 -5.73 -6.57 -22.04
CA LEU A 187 -4.98 -5.36 -21.71
C LEU A 187 -3.51 -5.51 -22.10
N GLY A 188 -2.87 -4.37 -22.39
CA GLY A 188 -1.46 -4.32 -22.77
C GLY A 188 -1.19 -4.88 -24.15
N LYS A 189 0.02 -5.39 -24.38
CA LYS A 189 0.44 -5.92 -25.68
C LYS A 189 -0.40 -7.14 -26.08
N MET A 190 -0.90 -7.12 -27.29
CA MET A 190 -1.50 -8.27 -27.96
C MET A 190 -0.84 -8.45 -29.32
N LYS A 191 -0.23 -9.61 -29.56
CA LYS A 191 0.55 -9.83 -30.78
C LYS A 191 0.53 -11.26 -31.26
N LEU A 192 0.66 -11.44 -32.56
CA LEU A 192 1.02 -12.71 -33.15
C LEU A 192 2.54 -12.72 -33.35
N VAL A 193 3.21 -13.78 -32.91
CA VAL A 193 4.66 -13.91 -32.90
C VAL A 193 5.06 -15.14 -33.68
N ALA A 194 5.99 -15.00 -34.61
CA ALA A 194 6.61 -16.11 -35.30
C ALA A 194 8.11 -16.18 -34.98
N VAL A 195 8.56 -17.38 -34.60
CA VAL A 195 9.96 -17.69 -34.32
C VAL A 195 10.37 -18.94 -35.08
N ASP A 196 11.67 -19.12 -35.26
CA ASP A 196 12.19 -20.35 -35.86
C ASP A 196 11.89 -21.59 -35.01
N PRO A 197 11.93 -22.81 -35.60
CA PRO A 197 11.70 -24.05 -34.86
C PRO A 197 12.78 -24.36 -33.81
N VAL A 198 13.91 -23.63 -33.83
CA VAL A 198 14.91 -23.63 -32.77
C VAL A 198 14.97 -22.24 -32.12
N TYR A 199 14.49 -22.12 -30.89
CA TYR A 199 14.37 -20.83 -30.21
C TYR A 199 14.58 -20.93 -28.70
N VAL A 200 14.86 -19.79 -28.07
CA VAL A 200 15.04 -19.67 -26.61
C VAL A 200 13.68 -19.46 -25.95
N GLU A 201 13.12 -20.49 -25.33
CA GLU A 201 11.86 -20.41 -24.58
C GLU A 201 12.03 -19.63 -23.28
N ASP A 202 13.11 -19.88 -22.54
CA ASP A 202 13.36 -19.26 -21.25
C ASP A 202 14.83 -18.86 -21.08
N MET A 203 15.07 -17.73 -20.41
CA MET A 203 16.41 -17.21 -20.14
C MET A 203 16.43 -16.57 -18.74
N GLN A 204 17.11 -17.23 -17.81
CA GLN A 204 17.21 -16.83 -16.41
C GLN A 204 18.65 -16.47 -16.07
N LEU A 205 18.82 -15.32 -15.42
CA LEU A 205 20.10 -14.81 -14.96
C LEU A 205 20.18 -14.87 -13.43
N TYR A 206 21.24 -15.48 -12.92
CA TYR A 206 21.54 -15.61 -11.50
C TYR A 206 22.86 -14.87 -11.20
N PRO A 207 22.79 -13.64 -10.68
CA PRO A 207 23.98 -12.87 -10.31
C PRO A 207 24.77 -13.55 -9.18
N ASP A 208 26.10 -13.54 -9.30
CA ASP A 208 27.05 -13.93 -8.25
C ASP A 208 27.93 -12.72 -7.90
N VAL A 209 27.54 -12.01 -6.84
CA VAL A 209 28.18 -10.75 -6.41
C VAL A 209 29.64 -10.95 -6.05
N ALA A 210 29.98 -12.06 -5.38
CA ALA A 210 31.35 -12.34 -4.95
C ALA A 210 32.28 -12.56 -6.14
N ARG A 211 31.83 -13.31 -7.16
CA ARG A 211 32.62 -13.61 -8.36
C ARG A 211 32.54 -12.52 -9.43
N LYS A 212 31.64 -11.54 -9.28
CA LYS A 212 31.30 -10.56 -10.32
C LYS A 212 30.94 -11.26 -11.63
N ALA A 213 30.08 -12.26 -11.51
CA ALA A 213 29.66 -13.11 -12.61
C ALA A 213 28.14 -13.21 -12.66
N VAL A 214 27.61 -13.65 -13.79
CA VAL A 214 26.22 -14.07 -13.89
C VAL A 214 26.17 -15.47 -14.46
N LYS A 215 25.46 -16.37 -13.78
CA LYS A 215 25.11 -17.67 -14.31
C LYS A 215 23.86 -17.52 -15.16
N VAL A 216 23.99 -17.88 -16.43
CA VAL A 216 22.89 -17.94 -17.39
C VAL A 216 22.35 -19.35 -17.42
N LYS A 217 21.04 -19.51 -17.27
CA LYS A 217 20.32 -20.75 -17.59
C LYS A 217 19.34 -20.47 -18.71
N MET A 218 19.40 -21.25 -19.78
CA MET A 218 18.46 -21.16 -20.89
C MET A 218 17.77 -22.48 -21.16
N ILE A 219 16.49 -22.41 -21.53
CA ILE A 219 15.75 -23.51 -22.13
C ILE A 219 15.57 -23.19 -23.60
N ILE A 220 16.16 -24.02 -24.45
CA ILE A 220 16.07 -23.91 -25.91
C ILE A 220 15.14 -25.02 -26.40
N LYS A 221 14.16 -24.66 -27.22
CA LYS A 221 13.27 -25.60 -27.89
C LYS A 221 13.83 -25.93 -29.26
N ASN A 222 13.81 -27.21 -29.63
CA ASN A 222 14.22 -27.71 -30.94
C ASN A 222 13.10 -28.59 -31.52
N HIS A 223 12.26 -28.02 -32.37
CA HIS A 223 11.16 -28.73 -33.03
C HIS A 223 11.54 -29.35 -34.39
N THR A 224 12.83 -29.36 -34.75
CA THR A 224 13.30 -29.92 -36.02
C THR A 224 13.37 -31.46 -36.01
N GLN A 225 13.42 -32.07 -34.82
CA GLN A 225 13.72 -33.50 -34.59
C GLN A 225 15.11 -33.94 -35.12
N LYS A 226 15.95 -32.99 -35.54
CA LYS A 226 17.32 -33.21 -36.01
C LYS A 226 18.33 -32.70 -34.98
N PRO A 227 19.57 -33.22 -34.97
CA PRO A 227 20.67 -32.59 -34.24
C PRO A 227 20.91 -31.18 -34.76
N VAL A 228 21.02 -30.22 -33.84
CA VAL A 228 21.36 -28.83 -34.15
C VAL A 228 22.63 -28.44 -33.41
N SER A 229 23.44 -27.59 -34.03
CA SER A 229 24.66 -27.05 -33.42
C SER A 229 24.90 -25.60 -33.83
N GLY A 230 25.62 -24.84 -33.00
CA GLY A 230 25.92 -23.45 -33.26
C GLY A 230 26.37 -22.73 -32.00
N LYS A 231 25.88 -21.50 -31.81
CA LYS A 231 26.32 -20.62 -30.74
C LYS A 231 25.21 -19.73 -30.18
N ALA A 232 25.36 -19.35 -28.92
CA ALA A 232 24.63 -18.27 -28.28
C ALA A 232 25.60 -17.11 -28.01
N VAL A 233 25.31 -15.94 -28.57
CA VAL A 233 26.07 -14.71 -28.37
C VAL A 233 25.30 -13.81 -27.41
N PHE A 234 25.91 -13.51 -26.27
CA PHE A 234 25.38 -12.62 -25.25
C PHE A 234 26.00 -11.24 -25.35
N THR A 235 25.17 -10.22 -25.47
CA THR A 235 25.54 -8.81 -25.34
C THR A 235 24.93 -8.27 -24.05
N ILE A 236 25.78 -7.89 -23.09
CA ILE A 236 25.36 -7.28 -21.83
C ILE A 236 25.65 -5.80 -21.91
N SER A 237 24.62 -4.96 -21.83
CA SER A 237 24.73 -3.51 -21.92
C SER A 237 24.13 -2.83 -20.69
N GLY A 238 24.67 -1.68 -20.32
CA GLY A 238 24.19 -0.85 -19.22
C GLY A 238 24.83 0.54 -19.27
N LYS A 239 24.52 1.40 -18.30
CA LYS A 239 25.10 2.75 -18.26
C LYS A 239 26.63 2.66 -18.15
N GLN A 240 27.34 3.04 -19.21
CA GLN A 240 28.81 2.97 -19.32
C GLN A 240 29.37 1.54 -19.16
N TYR A 241 28.61 0.53 -19.57
CA TYR A 241 29.02 -0.87 -19.50
C TYR A 241 28.58 -1.62 -20.76
N GLU A 242 29.50 -2.37 -21.35
CA GLU A 242 29.23 -3.27 -22.47
C GLU A 242 30.16 -4.48 -22.39
N LEU A 243 29.63 -5.68 -22.62
CA LEU A 243 30.36 -6.93 -22.66
C LEU A 243 29.73 -7.88 -23.69
N ASN A 244 30.57 -8.55 -24.48
CA ASN A 244 30.14 -9.61 -25.38
C ASN A 244 30.74 -10.95 -24.95
N LYS A 245 29.92 -12.01 -24.96
CA LYS A 245 30.35 -13.37 -24.63
C LYS A 245 29.66 -14.39 -25.52
N GLU A 246 30.43 -15.32 -26.06
CA GLU A 246 29.92 -16.40 -26.92
C GLU A 246 30.05 -17.76 -26.22
N PHE A 247 29.05 -18.62 -26.41
CA PHE A 247 29.08 -20.03 -26.00
C PHE A 247 28.65 -20.94 -27.14
N PRO A 248 29.30 -22.11 -27.32
CA PRO A 248 28.78 -23.14 -28.21
C PRO A 248 27.49 -23.74 -27.63
N VAL A 249 26.55 -24.08 -28.52
CA VAL A 249 25.29 -24.74 -28.18
C VAL A 249 25.08 -25.90 -29.14
N SER A 250 24.71 -27.06 -28.63
CA SER A 250 24.32 -28.20 -29.46
C SER A 250 23.35 -29.12 -28.72
N GLY A 251 22.55 -29.87 -29.48
CA GLY A 251 21.64 -30.86 -28.93
C GLY A 251 20.69 -31.43 -29.99
N GLN A 252 20.02 -32.53 -29.66
CA GLN A 252 19.03 -33.18 -30.53
C GLN A 252 17.64 -33.26 -29.89
N ASN A 253 17.57 -33.25 -28.56
CA ASN A 253 16.31 -33.34 -27.83
C ASN A 253 15.41 -32.13 -28.12
N GLU A 254 14.10 -32.32 -28.00
CA GLU A 254 13.12 -31.24 -28.16
C GLU A 254 13.37 -30.08 -27.18
N THR A 255 13.88 -30.38 -25.99
CA THR A 255 14.30 -29.38 -25.01
C THR A 255 15.79 -29.54 -24.73
N ILE A 256 16.54 -28.49 -25.00
CA ILE A 256 17.99 -28.38 -24.76
C ILE A 256 18.19 -27.41 -23.59
N SER A 257 18.69 -27.92 -22.47
CA SER A 257 19.08 -27.10 -21.33
C SER A 257 20.51 -26.60 -21.51
N PHE A 258 20.70 -25.29 -21.43
CA PHE A 258 22.02 -24.66 -21.48
C PHE A 258 22.31 -23.95 -20.16
N GLU A 259 23.52 -24.14 -19.63
CA GLU A 259 24.04 -23.34 -18.53
C GLU A 259 25.42 -22.78 -18.90
N GLY A 260 25.62 -21.49 -18.63
CA GLY A 260 26.89 -20.79 -18.87
C GLY A 260 27.18 -19.79 -17.76
N GLU A 261 28.45 -19.46 -17.56
CA GLU A 261 28.87 -18.41 -16.63
C GLU A 261 29.57 -17.28 -17.40
N ILE A 262 29.08 -16.05 -17.22
CA ILE A 262 29.66 -14.85 -17.82
C ILE A 262 30.34 -14.05 -16.72
N LEU A 263 31.66 -13.90 -16.80
CA LEU A 263 32.43 -13.00 -15.92
C LEU A 263 32.20 -11.55 -16.37
N LEU A 264 31.61 -10.73 -15.49
CA LEU A 264 31.23 -9.34 -15.77
C LEU A 264 32.38 -8.34 -15.53
N GLY A 265 33.44 -8.78 -14.85
CA GLY A 265 34.63 -7.97 -14.61
C GLY A 265 34.43 -6.89 -13.54
N LYS A 266 35.45 -6.04 -13.35
CA LYS A 266 35.52 -5.15 -12.18
C LYS A 266 34.59 -3.95 -12.25
N ASN A 267 34.15 -3.56 -13.45
CA ASN A 267 33.36 -2.34 -13.70
C ASN A 267 31.85 -2.52 -13.46
N ILE A 268 31.38 -3.76 -13.24
CA ILE A 268 29.99 -4.02 -12.88
C ILE A 268 29.66 -3.36 -11.53
N ARG A 269 28.56 -2.62 -11.49
CA ARG A 269 28.01 -1.96 -10.30
C ARG A 269 26.80 -2.71 -9.77
N LEU A 270 26.65 -2.72 -8.46
CA LEU A 270 25.56 -3.42 -7.78
C LEU A 270 24.23 -2.67 -7.90
N TRP A 271 23.13 -3.40 -7.74
CA TRP A 271 21.78 -2.86 -7.65
C TRP A 271 21.30 -2.83 -6.20
N ASP A 272 20.78 -1.69 -5.74
CA ASP A 272 20.06 -1.49 -4.47
C ASP A 272 19.15 -0.23 -4.53
N GLU A 273 18.52 0.15 -3.41
CA GLU A 273 17.57 1.29 -3.36
C GLU A 273 18.20 2.67 -3.65
N PHE A 274 19.52 2.80 -3.45
CA PHE A 274 20.28 4.03 -3.66
C PHE A 274 20.98 4.02 -5.02
N HIS A 275 21.36 2.83 -5.49
CA HIS A 275 22.09 2.59 -6.73
C HIS A 275 21.35 1.59 -7.62
N PRO A 276 20.25 1.99 -8.29
CA PRO A 276 19.48 1.09 -9.15
C PRO A 276 20.19 0.84 -10.51
N ASN A 277 21.40 0.27 -10.49
CA ASN A 277 22.17 -0.02 -11.71
C ASN A 277 21.57 -1.24 -12.43
N LEU A 278 21.01 -1.02 -13.62
CA LEU A 278 20.40 -2.04 -14.46
C LEU A 278 21.27 -2.38 -15.67
N TYR A 279 21.17 -3.63 -16.08
CA TYR A 279 21.82 -4.16 -17.27
C TYR A 279 20.81 -4.96 -18.09
N MET A 280 20.93 -4.86 -19.41
CA MET A 280 20.19 -5.68 -20.36
C MET A 280 21.12 -6.76 -20.88
N ALA A 281 20.68 -8.01 -20.83
CA ALA A 281 21.36 -9.13 -21.47
C ALA A 281 20.54 -9.58 -22.68
N GLU A 282 21.12 -9.43 -23.86
CA GLU A 282 20.55 -9.87 -25.14
C GLU A 282 21.27 -11.15 -25.56
N CYS A 283 20.51 -12.21 -25.82
CA CYS A 283 21.02 -13.45 -26.38
C CYS A 283 20.59 -13.58 -27.83
N SER A 284 21.57 -13.61 -28.74
CA SER A 284 21.40 -14.00 -30.15
C SER A 284 21.80 -15.47 -30.31
N LEU A 285 20.80 -16.33 -30.44
CA LEU A 285 20.98 -17.76 -30.73
C LEU A 285 21.12 -17.94 -32.24
N GLN A 286 22.18 -18.62 -32.67
CA GLN A 286 22.47 -18.94 -34.07
C GLN A 286 22.83 -20.43 -34.14
N THR A 287 21.94 -21.23 -34.70
CA THR A 287 22.13 -22.68 -34.83
C THR A 287 21.85 -23.13 -36.25
N SER A 288 22.30 -24.34 -36.60
CA SER A 288 21.97 -24.97 -37.87
C SER A 288 21.82 -26.48 -37.69
N ASP A 289 21.05 -27.09 -38.57
CA ASP A 289 21.17 -28.51 -38.90
C ASP A 289 21.89 -28.67 -40.24
N ASP A 290 21.86 -29.86 -40.85
CA ASP A 290 22.53 -30.15 -42.11
C ASP A 290 21.92 -29.38 -43.31
N GLU A 291 20.70 -28.87 -43.20
CA GLU A 291 19.92 -28.29 -44.30
C GLU A 291 19.62 -26.79 -44.08
N ASN A 292 19.40 -26.35 -42.85
CA ASN A 292 18.83 -25.04 -42.52
C ASN A 292 19.57 -24.33 -41.39
N ASN A 293 19.50 -23.00 -41.40
CA ASN A 293 19.98 -22.14 -40.33
C ASN A 293 18.80 -21.55 -39.55
N TYR A 294 18.94 -21.47 -38.23
CA TYR A 294 17.94 -20.98 -37.31
C TYR A 294 18.49 -19.84 -36.46
N ARG A 295 17.67 -18.82 -36.21
CA ARG A 295 18.03 -17.68 -35.34
C ARG A 295 16.89 -17.29 -34.42
N HIS A 296 17.25 -16.85 -33.22
CA HIS A 296 16.31 -16.27 -32.27
C HIS A 296 17.01 -15.26 -31.36
N GLU A 297 16.31 -14.20 -31.01
CA GLU A 297 16.78 -13.20 -30.06
C GLU A 297 15.86 -13.17 -28.84
N LYS A 298 16.49 -13.09 -27.65
CA LYS A 298 15.78 -12.92 -26.39
C LYS A 298 16.55 -11.97 -25.49
N SER A 299 15.86 -11.01 -24.91
CA SER A 299 16.45 -10.05 -23.97
C SER A 299 15.79 -10.11 -22.61
N VAL A 300 16.59 -9.92 -21.56
CA VAL A 300 16.12 -9.75 -20.19
C VAL A 300 16.88 -8.62 -19.51
N THR A 301 16.20 -7.88 -18.63
CA THR A 301 16.85 -6.91 -17.75
C THR A 301 17.18 -7.58 -16.42
N PHE A 302 18.34 -7.27 -15.85
CA PHE A 302 18.74 -7.73 -14.52
C PHE A 302 19.54 -6.65 -13.77
N GLY A 303 19.65 -6.81 -12.46
CA GLY A 303 20.55 -6.03 -11.61
C GLY A 303 21.57 -6.93 -10.93
N MET A 304 22.80 -6.45 -10.76
CA MET A 304 23.84 -7.20 -10.06
C MET A 304 23.62 -7.10 -8.55
N ARG A 305 22.96 -8.08 -7.94
CA ARG A 305 22.65 -8.04 -6.51
C ARG A 305 22.53 -9.42 -5.89
N GLU A 306 22.70 -9.48 -4.58
CA GLU A 306 22.48 -10.66 -3.75
C GLU A 306 21.44 -10.35 -2.66
N VAL A 307 20.51 -11.28 -2.43
CA VAL A 307 19.52 -11.19 -1.34
C VAL A 307 19.67 -12.41 -0.45
N THR A 308 19.92 -12.20 0.84
CA THR A 308 20.09 -13.29 1.81
C THR A 308 19.33 -13.04 3.11
N GLN A 309 19.00 -14.12 3.81
CA GLN A 309 18.41 -14.08 5.14
C GLN A 309 19.49 -13.70 6.15
N GLY A 310 19.33 -12.55 6.81
CA GLY A 310 20.07 -12.21 8.02
C GLY A 310 19.32 -12.69 9.27
N LYS A 311 19.91 -12.43 10.45
CA LYS A 311 19.28 -12.79 11.73
C LYS A 311 17.98 -12.03 11.97
N ASN A 312 18.04 -10.70 11.93
CA ASN A 312 16.91 -9.81 12.21
C ASN A 312 16.47 -8.98 10.99
N HIS A 313 17.27 -8.94 9.93
CA HIS A 313 17.06 -8.12 8.75
C HIS A 313 17.28 -8.93 7.47
N VAL A 314 16.56 -8.58 6.41
CA VAL A 314 16.93 -8.99 5.05
C VAL A 314 18.26 -8.33 4.71
N LEU A 315 19.17 -9.07 4.08
CA LEU A 315 20.44 -8.53 3.61
C LEU A 315 20.38 -8.34 2.10
N VAL A 316 20.75 -7.15 1.63
CA VAL A 316 21.00 -6.87 0.21
C VAL A 316 22.47 -6.54 0.05
N ASN A 317 23.16 -7.29 -0.81
CA ASN A 317 24.62 -7.15 -1.03
C ASN A 317 25.41 -7.24 0.29
N GLY A 318 24.97 -8.13 1.21
CA GLY A 318 25.55 -8.31 2.55
C GLY A 318 25.22 -7.23 3.57
N SER A 319 24.50 -6.17 3.21
CA SER A 319 24.11 -5.09 4.13
C SER A 319 22.67 -5.28 4.64
N PRO A 320 22.41 -5.13 5.96
CA PRO A 320 21.05 -5.20 6.47
C PRO A 320 20.23 -4.00 5.99
N ILE A 321 19.07 -4.30 5.42
CA ILE A 321 18.08 -3.28 5.05
C ILE A 321 16.95 -3.24 6.07
N HIS A 322 16.25 -2.11 6.10
CA HIS A 322 15.00 -1.98 6.82
C HIS A 322 13.92 -1.56 5.81
N LEU A 323 12.92 -2.42 5.63
CA LEU A 323 11.86 -2.25 4.66
C LEU A 323 10.86 -1.22 5.20
N ARG A 324 10.91 0.00 4.65
CA ARG A 324 9.96 1.08 4.95
C ARG A 324 8.89 1.01 3.87
N GLY A 325 7.77 0.35 4.16
CA GLY A 325 6.84 -0.01 3.11
C GLY A 325 5.37 0.27 3.38
N THR A 326 4.62 0.13 2.31
CA THR A 326 3.15 0.16 2.24
C THR A 326 2.65 -1.06 1.50
N VAL A 327 1.35 -1.28 1.52
CA VAL A 327 0.68 -2.35 0.78
C VAL A 327 -0.12 -1.77 -0.39
N GLU A 328 -0.13 -2.48 -1.51
CA GLU A 328 -0.97 -2.21 -2.66
C GLU A 328 -1.97 -3.38 -2.86
N ASN A 329 -3.25 -3.04 -3.05
CA ASN A 329 -4.40 -3.96 -3.04
C ASN A 329 -5.15 -4.05 -4.40
N ALA A 330 -4.49 -3.75 -5.51
CA ALA A 330 -5.05 -3.56 -6.85
C ALA A 330 -6.07 -2.39 -6.94
N VAL A 331 -5.77 -1.27 -6.28
CA VAL A 331 -6.69 -0.12 -6.17
C VAL A 331 -6.40 0.89 -7.29
N PHE A 332 -7.19 0.78 -8.36
CA PHE A 332 -7.07 1.67 -9.53
C PHE A 332 -8.43 2.14 -10.03
N PRO A 333 -9.15 3.00 -9.29
CA PRO A 333 -10.51 3.37 -9.66
C PRO A 333 -10.64 4.03 -11.02
N GLN A 334 -9.60 4.75 -11.47
CA GLN A 334 -9.57 5.46 -12.76
C GLN A 334 -9.82 4.52 -13.95
N THR A 335 -9.24 3.32 -13.91
CA THR A 335 -9.28 2.32 -14.99
C THR A 335 -10.08 1.08 -14.60
N GLY A 336 -10.30 0.85 -13.30
CA GLY A 336 -10.85 -0.38 -12.75
C GLY A 336 -9.85 -1.55 -12.71
N TYR A 337 -8.64 -1.39 -13.26
CA TYR A 337 -7.63 -2.45 -13.35
C TYR A 337 -6.21 -1.90 -13.15
N ALA A 338 -5.29 -2.77 -12.74
CA ALA A 338 -3.88 -2.42 -12.56
C ALA A 338 -3.21 -1.97 -13.88
N PRO A 339 -2.53 -0.80 -13.92
CA PRO A 339 -1.89 -0.27 -15.11
C PRO A 339 -0.84 -1.21 -15.71
N VAL A 340 -0.80 -1.27 -17.04
CA VAL A 340 0.20 -2.02 -17.82
C VAL A 340 1.29 -1.11 -18.41
N ASP A 341 1.19 0.20 -18.19
CA ASP A 341 2.15 1.20 -18.67
C ASP A 341 3.15 1.63 -17.58
N ASP A 342 4.32 2.08 -18.02
CA ASP A 342 5.41 2.49 -17.13
C ASP A 342 5.11 3.81 -16.40
N ALA A 343 4.40 4.75 -17.03
CA ALA A 343 4.19 6.10 -16.49
C ALA A 343 3.34 6.07 -15.20
N SER A 344 2.30 5.23 -15.17
CA SER A 344 1.45 5.06 -14.00
C SER A 344 2.23 4.55 -12.79
N TRP A 345 3.07 3.52 -12.98
CA TRP A 345 3.89 2.96 -11.90
C TRP A 345 5.06 3.85 -11.51
N GLU A 346 5.66 4.57 -12.46
CA GLU A 346 6.70 5.56 -12.17
C GLU A 346 6.16 6.66 -11.25
N ARG A 347 4.94 7.16 -11.51
CA ARG A 347 4.28 8.13 -10.62
C ARG A 347 4.11 7.57 -9.20
N ILE A 348 3.51 6.38 -9.06
CA ILE A 348 3.23 5.75 -7.76
C ILE A 348 4.51 5.53 -6.95
N PHE A 349 5.54 4.95 -7.58
CA PHE A 349 6.80 4.70 -6.88
C PHE A 349 7.61 5.96 -6.61
N THR A 350 7.47 7.01 -7.42
CA THR A 350 8.06 8.33 -7.12
C THR A 350 7.43 8.91 -5.87
N ILE A 351 6.10 8.92 -5.76
CA ILE A 351 5.37 9.36 -4.56
C ILE A 351 5.83 8.54 -3.34
N LEU A 352 5.99 7.23 -3.49
CA LEU A 352 6.50 6.36 -2.42
C LEU A 352 7.89 6.80 -1.93
N LYS A 353 8.84 7.10 -2.85
CA LYS A 353 10.18 7.59 -2.48
C LYS A 353 10.16 8.99 -1.87
N GLU A 354 9.28 9.86 -2.35
CA GLU A 354 9.07 11.20 -1.80
C GLU A 354 8.63 11.12 -0.33
N HIS A 355 7.85 10.09 0.05
CA HIS A 355 7.50 9.81 1.45
C HIS A 355 8.56 8.99 2.21
N GLY A 356 9.75 8.78 1.62
CA GLY A 356 10.91 8.12 2.24
C GLY A 356 10.82 6.60 2.41
N MET A 357 9.81 6.00 1.78
CA MET A 357 9.64 4.55 1.68
C MET A 357 10.51 3.95 0.57
N ASN A 358 10.80 2.65 0.69
CA ASN A 358 11.61 1.89 -0.25
C ASN A 358 11.01 0.52 -0.60
N HIS A 359 9.83 0.20 -0.08
CA HIS A 359 9.24 -1.13 -0.16
C HIS A 359 7.75 -1.07 -0.48
N MET A 360 7.28 -1.98 -1.34
CA MET A 360 5.85 -2.20 -1.59
C MET A 360 5.55 -3.70 -1.58
N ARG A 361 4.51 -4.08 -0.85
CA ARG A 361 3.92 -5.43 -0.86
C ARG A 361 2.68 -5.43 -1.73
N PHE A 362 2.57 -6.38 -2.64
CA PHE A 362 1.36 -6.62 -3.42
C PHE A 362 0.52 -7.70 -2.75
N HIS A 363 -0.61 -7.30 -2.18
CA HIS A 363 -1.41 -8.15 -1.29
C HIS A 363 -2.32 -9.10 -2.06
N SER A 364 -2.10 -10.42 -1.97
CA SER A 364 -2.82 -11.49 -2.68
C SER A 364 -2.84 -11.33 -4.20
N TRP A 365 -1.82 -10.69 -4.80
CA TRP A 365 -1.73 -10.55 -6.26
C TRP A 365 -0.30 -10.26 -6.75
N CYS A 366 -0.05 -10.58 -8.02
CA CYS A 366 1.20 -10.26 -8.71
C CYS A 366 1.01 -9.04 -9.63
N PRO A 367 1.89 -8.02 -9.54
CA PRO A 367 1.73 -6.81 -10.31
C PRO A 367 2.09 -7.00 -11.78
N THR A 368 1.76 -6.01 -12.62
CA THR A 368 2.13 -6.04 -14.04
C THR A 368 3.64 -5.90 -14.23
N LYS A 369 4.14 -6.34 -15.39
CA LYS A 369 5.56 -6.17 -15.77
C LYS A 369 6.04 -4.71 -15.70
N ALA A 370 5.14 -3.75 -15.92
CA ALA A 370 5.43 -2.33 -15.78
C ALA A 370 5.82 -1.95 -14.34
N ALA A 371 5.13 -2.50 -13.34
CA ALA A 371 5.48 -2.28 -11.94
C ALA A 371 6.90 -2.78 -11.64
N PHE A 372 7.25 -3.99 -12.09
CA PHE A 372 8.61 -4.51 -11.91
C PHE A 372 9.67 -3.63 -12.59
N ARG A 373 9.45 -3.21 -13.85
CA ARG A 373 10.38 -2.32 -14.56
C ARG A 373 10.57 -0.99 -13.82
N MET A 374 9.52 -0.40 -13.30
CA MET A 374 9.61 0.89 -12.61
C MET A 374 10.20 0.76 -11.20
N ALA A 375 9.89 -0.34 -10.49
CA ALA A 375 10.54 -0.64 -9.22
C ALA A 375 12.05 -0.90 -9.39
N ASP A 376 12.45 -1.62 -10.45
CA ASP A 376 13.85 -1.81 -10.83
C ASP A 376 14.57 -0.48 -11.08
N LYS A 377 13.91 0.41 -11.85
CA LYS A 377 14.44 1.73 -12.24
C LYS A 377 14.61 2.66 -11.04
N LEU A 378 13.66 2.64 -10.11
CA LEU A 378 13.61 3.57 -8.97
C LEU A 378 14.26 3.03 -7.70
N GLY A 379 14.64 1.75 -7.67
CA GLY A 379 15.22 1.12 -6.48
C GLY A 379 14.17 0.81 -5.41
N ILE A 380 13.00 0.32 -5.80
CA ILE A 380 11.96 -0.13 -4.87
C ILE A 380 12.05 -1.64 -4.70
N TYR A 381 12.01 -2.08 -3.44
CA TYR A 381 11.96 -3.49 -3.08
C TYR A 381 10.52 -4.01 -3.10
N LEU A 382 10.28 -5.08 -3.85
CA LEU A 382 8.95 -5.68 -3.96
C LEU A 382 8.84 -6.97 -3.15
N GLU A 383 7.73 -7.08 -2.43
CA GLU A 383 7.16 -8.35 -1.98
C GLU A 383 5.97 -8.69 -2.87
N VAL A 384 6.05 -9.84 -3.54
CA VAL A 384 5.02 -10.30 -4.47
C VAL A 384 4.30 -11.49 -3.86
N GLU A 385 2.98 -11.42 -3.86
CA GLU A 385 2.13 -12.54 -3.45
C GLU A 385 1.50 -13.25 -4.64
N MET A 386 1.34 -14.56 -4.51
CA MET A 386 0.43 -15.31 -5.37
C MET A 386 -1.02 -14.91 -5.03
N PRO A 387 -2.00 -15.15 -5.93
CA PRO A 387 -3.42 -15.00 -5.62
C PRO A 387 -3.93 -16.02 -4.59
N MET A 388 -3.43 -16.00 -3.35
CA MET A 388 -4.01 -16.74 -2.22
C MET A 388 -4.34 -15.78 -1.08
N TRP A 389 -5.52 -15.96 -0.50
CA TRP A 389 -5.89 -15.34 0.77
C TRP A 389 -6.70 -16.32 1.63
N GLY A 390 -6.33 -16.43 2.90
CA GLY A 390 -7.23 -16.98 3.91
C GLY A 390 -7.49 -18.45 3.64
N LYS A 391 -8.74 -18.79 3.34
CA LYS A 391 -9.14 -20.18 3.12
C LYS A 391 -8.74 -20.79 1.78
N ASP A 392 -8.04 -20.04 0.92
CA ASP A 392 -7.52 -20.57 -0.34
C ASP A 392 -6.55 -21.76 -0.13
N GLY A 393 -5.90 -21.84 1.04
CA GLY A 393 -5.09 -22.97 1.47
C GLY A 393 -5.87 -24.17 2.04
N GLU A 394 -7.19 -24.09 2.25
CA GLU A 394 -7.99 -25.24 2.73
C GLU A 394 -8.13 -26.31 1.62
N ASN A 395 -8.04 -27.58 1.99
CA ASN A 395 -8.05 -28.70 1.04
C ASN A 395 -9.49 -29.05 0.60
N ASN A 396 -9.82 -28.79 -0.67
CA ASN A 396 -11.02 -29.26 -1.35
C ASN A 396 -10.70 -29.81 -2.76
N SER A 397 -9.79 -30.79 -2.87
CA SER A 397 -9.46 -31.57 -4.09
C SER A 397 -8.80 -30.87 -5.31
N ASN A 398 -7.79 -31.58 -5.85
CA ASN A 398 -6.99 -31.53 -7.09
C ASN A 398 -6.74 -30.22 -7.91
N PRO A 399 -7.68 -29.52 -8.58
CA PRO A 399 -7.29 -28.52 -9.60
C PRO A 399 -6.75 -27.16 -9.10
N ARG A 400 -7.20 -26.66 -7.94
CA ARG A 400 -6.80 -25.33 -7.41
C ARG A 400 -5.34 -25.34 -6.92
N PHE A 401 -4.90 -26.43 -6.29
CA PHE A 401 -3.50 -26.56 -5.87
C PHE A 401 -2.56 -26.66 -7.06
N ASP A 402 -2.97 -27.35 -8.13
CA ASP A 402 -2.20 -27.37 -9.38
C ASP A 402 -2.14 -26.00 -10.05
N PHE A 403 -3.22 -25.22 -10.00
CA PHE A 403 -3.20 -23.81 -10.38
C PHE A 403 -2.15 -23.02 -9.58
N PHE A 404 -2.14 -23.10 -8.25
CA PHE A 404 -1.14 -22.42 -7.43
C PHE A 404 0.31 -22.89 -7.71
N ARG A 405 0.54 -24.19 -7.89
CA ARG A 405 1.86 -24.70 -8.30
C ARG A 405 2.30 -24.15 -9.66
N ARG A 406 1.36 -23.96 -10.60
CA ARG A 406 1.64 -23.35 -11.91
C ARG A 406 1.90 -21.86 -11.77
N GLU A 407 1.09 -21.13 -11.01
CA GLU A 407 1.23 -19.69 -10.75
C GLU A 407 2.60 -19.38 -10.14
N LEU A 408 3.00 -20.10 -9.09
CA LEU A 408 4.34 -19.99 -8.48
C LEU A 408 5.43 -20.08 -9.55
N ARG A 409 5.43 -21.15 -10.36
CA ARG A 409 6.45 -21.34 -11.41
C ARG A 409 6.36 -20.27 -12.51
N GLY A 410 5.15 -19.84 -12.85
CA GLY A 410 4.90 -18.79 -13.83
C GLY A 410 5.50 -17.46 -13.39
N ILE A 411 5.17 -17.00 -12.17
CA ILE A 411 5.67 -15.75 -11.58
C ILE A 411 7.21 -15.76 -11.51
N LEU A 412 7.81 -16.84 -11.01
CA LEU A 412 9.27 -16.94 -10.89
C LEU A 412 9.96 -16.96 -12.27
N ARG A 413 9.34 -17.57 -13.28
CA ARG A 413 9.87 -17.60 -14.66
C ARG A 413 9.75 -16.23 -15.33
N GLU A 414 8.57 -15.62 -15.31
CA GLU A 414 8.31 -14.36 -16.03
C GLU A 414 9.04 -13.18 -15.40
N TYR A 415 9.01 -13.09 -14.06
CA TYR A 415 9.49 -11.91 -13.35
C TYR A 415 10.79 -12.12 -12.57
N GLY A 416 11.36 -13.33 -12.55
CA GLY A 416 12.48 -13.65 -11.68
C GLY A 416 13.78 -12.89 -11.94
N ASN A 417 13.98 -12.34 -13.14
CA ASN A 417 15.16 -11.53 -13.47
C ASN A 417 15.10 -10.11 -12.90
N HIS A 418 13.93 -9.63 -12.48
CA HIS A 418 13.77 -8.26 -11.97
C HIS A 418 14.48 -8.08 -10.63
N PRO A 419 15.47 -7.16 -10.54
CA PRO A 419 16.13 -6.85 -9.28
C PRO A 419 15.22 -6.11 -8.30
N SER A 420 13.99 -5.73 -8.58
CA SER A 420 13.09 -5.24 -7.53
C SER A 420 12.47 -6.39 -6.71
N PHE A 421 12.34 -7.58 -7.30
CA PHE A 421 11.67 -8.74 -6.71
C PHE A 421 12.57 -9.47 -5.70
N ILE A 422 12.52 -9.04 -4.44
CA ILE A 422 13.40 -9.54 -3.35
C ILE A 422 12.70 -10.48 -2.37
N LEU A 423 11.38 -10.40 -2.26
CA LEU A 423 10.56 -11.20 -1.35
C LEU A 423 9.39 -11.82 -2.12
N TYR A 424 9.15 -13.10 -1.90
CA TYR A 424 7.97 -13.81 -2.39
C TYR A 424 7.21 -14.41 -1.21
N CYS A 425 5.89 -14.30 -1.25
CA CYS A 425 5.01 -15.00 -0.33
C CYS A 425 3.90 -15.74 -1.09
N ASN A 426 3.44 -16.89 -0.59
CA ASN A 426 2.32 -17.58 -1.26
C ASN A 426 1.00 -16.80 -1.14
N GLY A 427 0.85 -15.90 -0.18
CA GLY A 427 -0.36 -15.08 -0.03
C GLY A 427 -0.60 -14.56 1.38
N ASN A 428 -1.81 -14.05 1.59
CA ASN A 428 -2.18 -13.34 2.80
C ASN A 428 -3.01 -14.16 3.78
N GLU A 429 -2.64 -14.10 5.06
CA GLU A 429 -3.39 -14.68 6.18
C GLU A 429 -3.87 -16.11 5.94
N ILE A 430 -3.05 -16.93 5.28
CA ILE A 430 -3.44 -18.25 4.81
C ILE A 430 -3.84 -19.12 6.01
N GLY A 431 -4.97 -19.80 5.85
CA GLY A 431 -5.44 -20.89 6.70
C GLY A 431 -5.51 -22.20 5.92
N GLY A 432 -5.90 -23.28 6.59
CA GLY A 432 -6.06 -24.58 5.96
C GLY A 432 -4.83 -25.47 6.03
N ASP A 433 -4.44 -26.05 4.89
CA ASP A 433 -3.40 -27.07 4.77
C ASP A 433 -2.00 -26.46 4.71
N PHE A 434 -1.32 -26.43 5.86
CA PHE A 434 0.04 -25.89 5.95
C PHE A 434 1.13 -26.83 5.43
N ASP A 435 0.83 -28.11 5.17
CA ASP A 435 1.77 -29.01 4.51
C ASP A 435 1.87 -28.64 3.02
N PHE A 436 0.75 -28.26 2.41
CA PHE A 436 0.74 -27.69 1.06
C PHE A 436 1.44 -26.32 0.98
N VAL A 437 1.20 -25.43 1.96
CA VAL A 437 1.91 -24.13 2.02
C VAL A 437 3.43 -24.34 2.18
N GLU A 438 3.86 -25.29 3.02
CA GLU A 438 5.27 -25.68 3.13
C GLU A 438 5.80 -26.26 1.81
N GLU A 439 5.04 -27.12 1.13
CA GLU A 439 5.41 -27.67 -0.18
C GLU A 439 5.70 -26.55 -1.20
N LEU A 440 4.79 -25.57 -1.33
CA LEU A 440 4.96 -24.43 -2.24
C LEU A 440 6.20 -23.61 -1.86
N THR A 441 6.34 -23.29 -0.58
CA THR A 441 7.43 -22.44 -0.06
C THR A 441 8.80 -23.08 -0.29
N ARG A 442 8.92 -24.37 0.04
CA ARG A 442 10.12 -25.16 -0.23
C ARG A 442 10.42 -25.24 -1.72
N THR A 443 9.41 -25.53 -2.54
CA THR A 443 9.57 -25.63 -4.01
C THR A 443 10.08 -24.32 -4.60
N GLY A 444 9.51 -23.18 -4.19
CA GLY A 444 9.96 -21.86 -4.60
C GLY A 444 11.44 -21.65 -4.26
N ARG A 445 11.81 -21.86 -2.99
CA ARG A 445 13.17 -21.71 -2.48
C ARG A 445 14.20 -22.61 -3.18
N GLU A 446 13.85 -23.86 -3.48
CA GLU A 446 14.73 -24.80 -4.18
C GLU A 446 14.90 -24.44 -5.67
N SER A 447 13.87 -23.84 -6.27
CA SER A 447 13.87 -23.48 -7.70
C SER A 447 14.57 -22.16 -8.01
N ASP A 448 14.63 -21.23 -7.06
CA ASP A 448 15.16 -19.89 -7.29
C ASP A 448 15.87 -19.30 -6.07
N SER A 449 17.16 -18.96 -6.25
CA SER A 449 18.01 -18.43 -5.19
C SER A 449 18.13 -16.89 -5.18
N ARG A 450 17.38 -16.18 -6.03
CA ARG A 450 17.54 -14.72 -6.21
C ARG A 450 16.76 -13.87 -5.21
N ARG A 451 15.89 -14.50 -4.41
CA ARG A 451 14.96 -13.86 -3.46
C ARG A 451 14.67 -14.75 -2.26
N LEU A 452 14.04 -14.20 -1.22
CA LEU A 452 13.61 -14.94 -0.04
C LEU A 452 12.14 -15.35 -0.16
N PHE A 453 11.77 -16.45 0.51
CA PHE A 453 10.43 -17.02 0.48
C PHE A 453 9.78 -17.05 1.87
N SER A 454 8.47 -16.82 1.90
CA SER A 454 7.60 -17.01 3.06
C SER A 454 6.31 -17.73 2.66
N GLY A 455 5.76 -18.51 3.58
CA GLY A 455 4.57 -19.32 3.35
C GLY A 455 3.28 -18.52 3.41
N SER A 456 3.21 -17.56 4.31
CA SER A 456 2.05 -16.67 4.48
C SER A 456 2.53 -15.38 5.13
N THR A 457 1.95 -14.26 4.72
CA THR A 457 1.95 -13.07 5.59
C THR A 457 0.90 -13.27 6.67
N ALA A 458 1.25 -12.83 7.88
CA ALA A 458 0.55 -13.12 9.12
C ALA A 458 0.31 -14.63 9.39
N ARG A 459 -0.41 -14.92 10.47
CA ARG A 459 -0.83 -16.27 10.88
C ARG A 459 0.33 -17.21 11.20
N LYS A 460 0.43 -18.38 10.57
CA LYS A 460 1.34 -19.46 10.97
C LYS A 460 2.52 -19.51 10.00
N ARG A 461 3.72 -19.44 10.57
CA ARG A 461 5.00 -19.65 9.87
C ARG A 461 5.15 -21.13 9.46
N VAL A 462 5.74 -21.39 8.29
CA VAL A 462 6.14 -22.74 7.85
C VAL A 462 7.66 -22.93 7.99
N GLN A 463 8.14 -24.17 7.83
CA GLN A 463 9.55 -24.51 8.11
C GLN A 463 10.51 -23.85 7.12
N SER A 464 10.10 -23.71 5.87
CA SER A 464 10.93 -23.14 4.80
C SER A 464 10.98 -21.61 4.80
N ASP A 465 10.28 -20.93 5.71
CA ASP A 465 10.25 -19.46 5.80
C ASP A 465 11.61 -18.85 6.11
N GLN A 466 12.04 -17.93 5.24
CA GLN A 466 13.29 -17.17 5.35
C GLN A 466 13.08 -15.75 5.91
N PHE A 467 11.83 -15.29 5.95
CA PHE A 467 11.39 -14.05 6.60
C PHE A 467 9.96 -14.25 7.11
N TYR A 468 9.50 -13.36 8.00
CA TYR A 468 8.17 -13.47 8.56
C TYR A 468 7.49 -12.10 8.70
N VAL A 469 6.48 -11.87 7.86
CA VAL A 469 5.59 -10.71 7.97
C VAL A 469 4.48 -11.05 8.96
N THR A 470 4.38 -10.38 10.11
CA THR A 470 3.39 -10.80 11.12
C THR A 470 2.98 -9.73 12.13
N HIS A 471 1.81 -9.95 12.73
CA HIS A 471 1.34 -9.22 13.91
C HIS A 471 2.00 -9.69 15.21
N GLN A 472 2.36 -10.98 15.29
CA GLN A 472 2.82 -11.60 16.52
C GLN A 472 3.74 -12.79 16.25
N THR A 473 4.77 -12.91 17.08
CA THR A 473 5.62 -14.10 17.16
C THR A 473 5.41 -14.83 18.49
N PRO A 474 5.93 -16.05 18.65
CA PRO A 474 5.90 -16.75 19.94
C PRO A 474 6.52 -15.96 21.10
N LYS A 475 7.39 -14.97 20.83
CA LYS A 475 8.02 -14.15 21.85
C LYS A 475 7.22 -12.90 22.23
N GLY A 476 6.33 -12.41 21.37
CA GLY A 476 5.49 -11.24 21.65
C GLY A 476 4.92 -10.57 20.39
N GLY A 477 4.20 -9.45 20.58
CA GLY A 477 3.67 -8.64 19.48
C GLY A 477 4.79 -8.06 18.61
N ALA A 478 4.62 -8.13 17.30
CA ALA A 478 5.58 -7.74 16.29
C ALA A 478 5.05 -6.61 15.37
N THR A 479 3.89 -6.03 15.69
CA THR A 479 3.26 -4.93 14.96
C THR A 479 2.83 -3.84 15.92
N VAL A 480 2.81 -2.60 15.44
CA VAL A 480 2.36 -1.42 16.18
C VAL A 480 1.10 -0.85 15.51
N TYR A 481 -0.03 -0.93 16.20
CA TYR A 481 -1.29 -0.34 15.73
C TYR A 481 -1.52 1.07 16.25
N ASP A 482 -0.96 1.38 17.43
CA ASP A 482 -1.26 2.59 18.19
C ASP A 482 0.00 3.28 18.69
N GLY A 483 -0.01 4.61 18.56
CA GLY A 483 0.89 5.47 19.30
C GLY A 483 0.60 5.45 20.81
N ARG A 484 1.48 6.05 21.60
CA ARG A 484 1.32 6.18 23.05
C ARG A 484 1.69 7.61 23.47
N PRO A 485 1.19 8.12 24.62
CA PRO A 485 1.56 9.44 25.13
C PRO A 485 3.00 9.50 25.71
N PHE A 486 3.88 8.64 25.21
CA PHE A 486 5.31 8.50 25.53
C PHE A 486 5.99 7.66 24.43
N THR A 487 7.30 7.84 24.25
CA THR A 487 8.07 7.17 23.19
C THR A 487 9.10 6.19 23.73
N ASP A 488 9.29 6.12 25.05
CA ASP A 488 10.24 5.21 25.72
C ASP A 488 9.74 3.75 25.75
N TRP A 489 9.64 3.13 24.57
CA TRP A 489 9.27 1.72 24.38
C TRP A 489 9.69 1.23 22.99
N ASP A 490 9.67 -0.09 22.77
CA ASP A 490 9.90 -0.75 21.48
C ASP A 490 9.21 -2.13 21.46
N ILE A 491 9.31 -2.84 20.32
CA ILE A 491 8.76 -4.19 20.16
C ILE A 491 9.84 -5.27 19.95
N LYS A 492 11.08 -5.04 20.43
CA LYS A 492 12.22 -5.95 20.18
C LYS A 492 11.94 -7.39 20.59
N LYS A 493 11.19 -7.56 21.68
CA LYS A 493 10.78 -8.89 22.19
C LYS A 493 10.06 -9.70 21.12
N GLY A 494 9.17 -9.08 20.33
CA GLY A 494 8.41 -9.76 19.28
C GLY A 494 9.20 -9.95 17.99
N THR A 495 10.18 -9.10 17.68
CA THR A 495 10.92 -9.14 16.41
C THR A 495 12.27 -9.88 16.48
N ASP A 496 12.82 -10.13 17.68
CA ASP A 496 14.07 -10.88 17.85
C ASP A 496 13.86 -12.40 17.81
N ILE A 497 13.60 -12.94 16.62
CA ILE A 497 13.54 -14.39 16.35
C ILE A 497 14.63 -14.82 15.36
N ASP A 498 14.54 -16.03 14.81
CA ASP A 498 15.51 -16.68 13.92
C ASP A 498 15.40 -16.25 12.45
N VAL A 499 14.47 -15.36 12.12
CA VAL A 499 14.26 -14.77 10.79
C VAL A 499 14.01 -13.27 10.91
N PRO A 500 14.25 -12.51 9.82
CA PRO A 500 13.79 -11.13 9.70
C PRO A 500 12.29 -11.02 9.90
N VAL A 501 11.85 -10.12 10.79
CA VAL A 501 10.44 -9.88 11.09
C VAL A 501 10.01 -8.53 10.55
N ILE A 502 8.98 -8.53 9.70
CA ILE A 502 8.38 -7.32 9.13
C ILE A 502 7.00 -7.17 9.77
N SER A 503 6.68 -5.97 10.26
CA SER A 503 5.36 -5.73 10.84
C SER A 503 4.27 -5.75 9.78
N HIS A 504 3.31 -6.65 9.95
CA HIS A 504 2.16 -6.81 9.06
C HIS A 504 1.17 -5.69 9.31
N GLU A 505 0.89 -4.90 8.27
CA GLU A 505 -0.24 -3.96 8.23
C GLU A 505 -0.30 -3.03 9.44
N THR A 506 0.81 -2.37 9.71
CA THR A 506 0.97 -1.45 10.83
C THR A 506 0.19 -0.15 10.54
N GLY A 507 -0.34 0.51 11.59
CA GLY A 507 -1.01 1.82 11.45
C GLY A 507 -2.31 1.78 10.62
N GLN A 508 -3.41 1.34 11.23
CA GLN A 508 -4.70 1.14 10.56
C GLN A 508 -5.80 1.98 11.21
N ARG A 509 -5.66 3.32 11.17
CA ARG A 509 -6.53 4.25 11.90
C ARG A 509 -7.27 5.13 10.90
N CYS A 510 -8.58 4.92 10.79
CA CYS A 510 -9.37 5.58 9.76
C CYS A 510 -9.75 7.02 10.12
N ALA A 511 -9.64 7.90 9.14
CA ALA A 511 -10.15 9.26 9.20
C ALA A 511 -11.61 9.34 8.73
N TYR A 512 -12.26 10.47 8.92
CA TYR A 512 -13.57 10.73 8.36
C TYR A 512 -13.47 10.94 6.83
N PRO A 513 -14.41 10.44 6.00
CA PRO A 513 -14.34 10.56 4.55
C PRO A 513 -14.31 12.00 4.03
N ASN A 514 -13.54 12.25 2.97
CA ASN A 514 -13.56 13.52 2.25
C ASN A 514 -14.54 13.46 1.07
N PHE A 515 -15.76 13.97 1.25
CA PHE A 515 -16.80 13.90 0.21
C PHE A 515 -16.46 14.65 -1.10
N LYS A 516 -15.43 15.50 -1.12
CA LYS A 516 -14.96 16.14 -2.37
C LYS A 516 -14.43 15.11 -3.38
N GLU A 517 -13.98 13.94 -2.89
CA GLU A 517 -13.49 12.83 -3.70
C GLU A 517 -14.56 12.24 -4.63
N ILE A 518 -15.87 12.40 -4.34
CA ILE A 518 -16.96 11.91 -5.20
C ILE A 518 -16.75 12.36 -6.66
N SER A 519 -16.30 13.61 -6.85
CA SER A 519 -16.09 14.19 -8.18
C SER A 519 -14.97 13.53 -8.98
N LEU A 520 -14.00 12.88 -8.32
CA LEU A 520 -12.88 12.18 -8.96
C LEU A 520 -13.33 10.93 -9.72
N TYR A 521 -14.48 10.36 -9.36
CA TYR A 521 -15.01 9.13 -9.95
C TYR A 521 -15.87 9.36 -11.22
N LYS A 522 -16.06 10.61 -11.64
CA LYS A 522 -16.98 10.97 -12.74
C LYS A 522 -16.69 10.20 -14.02
N ASP A 523 -15.42 10.11 -14.41
CA ASP A 523 -14.97 9.49 -15.66
C ASP A 523 -14.36 8.08 -15.45
N CYS A 524 -14.64 7.46 -14.31
CA CYS A 524 -14.19 6.12 -13.94
C CYS A 524 -15.24 5.04 -14.32
N PRO A 525 -14.87 3.76 -14.43
CA PRO A 525 -15.83 2.65 -14.55
C PRO A 525 -16.58 2.36 -13.22
N VAL A 526 -16.18 3.01 -12.13
CA VAL A 526 -16.76 2.86 -10.78
C VAL A 526 -17.16 4.21 -10.20
N GLU A 527 -18.07 4.21 -9.22
CA GLU A 527 -18.61 5.38 -8.54
C GLU A 527 -18.54 5.22 -7.01
N ALA A 528 -18.24 6.32 -6.31
CA ALA A 528 -18.25 6.39 -4.84
C ALA A 528 -19.68 6.57 -4.28
N ARG A 529 -20.60 5.66 -4.62
CA ARG A 529 -22.01 5.72 -4.17
C ARG A 529 -22.17 5.57 -2.65
N ASN A 530 -21.21 4.94 -1.98
CA ASN A 530 -21.09 4.90 -0.53
C ASN A 530 -20.92 6.31 0.08
N PHE A 531 -20.09 7.15 -0.52
CA PHE A 531 -19.85 8.51 -0.02
C PHE A 531 -21.10 9.38 -0.12
N GLU A 532 -21.90 9.21 -1.17
CA GLU A 532 -23.19 9.88 -1.28
C GLU A 532 -24.13 9.46 -0.14
N ILE A 533 -24.16 8.17 0.25
CA ILE A 533 -24.98 7.71 1.38
C ILE A 533 -24.51 8.36 2.68
N PHE A 534 -23.19 8.36 2.92
CA PHE A 534 -22.61 8.96 4.13
C PHE A 534 -22.88 10.47 4.19
N GLN A 535 -22.80 11.17 3.04
CA GLN A 535 -23.09 12.59 2.93
C GLN A 535 -24.57 12.91 3.19
N GLU A 536 -25.48 12.13 2.60
CA GLU A 536 -26.93 12.23 2.84
C GLU A 536 -27.24 12.03 4.32
N LEU A 537 -26.70 10.97 4.94
CA LEU A 537 -26.91 10.68 6.36
C LEU A 537 -26.36 11.78 7.29
N LEU A 538 -25.22 12.37 6.95
CA LEU A 538 -24.67 13.50 7.70
C LEU A 538 -25.57 14.74 7.59
N ALA A 539 -26.18 14.96 6.42
CA ALA A 539 -27.14 16.04 6.21
C ALA A 539 -28.45 15.81 6.97
N GLU A 540 -28.97 14.59 6.97
CA GLU A 540 -30.15 14.19 7.76
C GLU A 540 -29.94 14.42 9.26
N ASN A 541 -28.70 14.25 9.75
CA ASN A 541 -28.33 14.49 11.14
C ASN A 541 -27.86 15.94 11.42
N GLY A 542 -28.08 16.87 10.49
CA GLY A 542 -27.88 18.31 10.70
C GLY A 542 -26.41 18.73 10.86
N MET A 543 -25.46 18.00 10.27
CA MET A 543 -24.01 18.23 10.43
C MET A 543 -23.22 18.29 9.11
N LEU A 544 -23.89 18.47 7.96
CA LEU A 544 -23.20 18.51 6.66
C LEU A 544 -22.18 19.65 6.57
N ASP A 545 -22.43 20.77 7.25
CA ASP A 545 -21.53 21.91 7.40
C ASP A 545 -20.18 21.55 8.05
N LEU A 546 -20.16 20.49 8.86
CA LEU A 546 -18.97 20.03 9.60
C LEU A 546 -18.16 18.96 8.84
N ALA A 547 -18.58 18.53 7.65
CA ALA A 547 -17.94 17.42 6.95
C ALA A 547 -16.43 17.63 6.72
N ASP A 548 -16.04 18.84 6.29
CA ASP A 548 -14.64 19.20 6.04
C ASP A 548 -13.83 19.28 7.35
N ASP A 549 -14.46 19.77 8.42
CA ASP A 549 -13.84 19.85 9.75
C ASP A 549 -13.64 18.47 10.37
N PHE A 550 -14.61 17.55 10.21
CA PHE A 550 -14.47 16.16 10.63
C PHE A 550 -13.34 15.45 9.90
N PHE A 551 -13.28 15.62 8.57
CA PHE A 551 -12.18 15.09 7.75
C PHE A 551 -10.82 15.62 8.22
N LYS A 552 -10.67 16.94 8.38
CA LYS A 552 -9.42 17.56 8.83
C LYS A 552 -9.03 17.13 10.24
N ALA A 553 -9.97 17.13 11.18
CA ALA A 553 -9.67 16.84 12.57
C ALA A 553 -9.26 15.38 12.78
N SER A 554 -10.04 14.44 12.22
CA SER A 554 -9.71 13.02 12.29
C SER A 554 -8.47 12.65 11.46
N GLY A 555 -8.24 13.32 10.32
CA GLY A 555 -7.07 13.14 9.47
C GLY A 555 -5.77 13.63 10.11
N ALA A 556 -5.79 14.81 10.75
CA ALA A 556 -4.65 15.31 11.52
C ALA A 556 -4.26 14.34 12.64
N GLN A 557 -5.26 13.71 13.28
CA GLN A 557 -5.02 12.67 14.25
C GLN A 557 -4.34 11.44 13.65
N THR A 558 -4.85 10.92 12.53
CA THR A 558 -4.23 9.78 11.84
C THR A 558 -2.76 10.08 11.48
N VAL A 559 -2.42 11.30 11.07
CA VAL A 559 -1.05 11.70 10.74
C VAL A 559 -0.09 11.57 11.93
N PHE A 560 -0.42 12.12 13.11
CA PHE A 560 0.50 12.01 14.25
C PHE A 560 0.52 10.59 14.82
N GLU A 561 -0.57 9.83 14.74
CA GLU A 561 -0.57 8.42 15.12
C GLU A 561 0.34 7.61 14.19
N TYR A 562 0.34 7.88 12.88
CA TYR A 562 1.26 7.28 11.91
C TYR A 562 2.72 7.60 12.25
N LYS A 563 3.02 8.85 12.62
CA LYS A 563 4.35 9.23 13.11
C LYS A 563 4.77 8.37 14.30
N ASP A 564 3.95 8.26 15.33
CA ASP A 564 4.31 7.50 16.54
C ASP A 564 4.40 5.98 16.28
N VAL A 565 3.53 5.44 15.42
CA VAL A 565 3.58 4.04 14.95
C VAL A 565 4.87 3.75 14.21
N ILE A 566 5.22 4.56 13.20
CA ILE A 566 6.42 4.37 12.38
C ILE A 566 7.67 4.53 13.25
N GLU A 567 7.77 5.58 14.06
CA GLU A 567 8.95 5.78 14.91
C GLU A 567 9.16 4.63 15.91
N ALA A 568 8.11 3.99 16.41
CA ALA A 568 8.23 2.82 17.28
C ALA A 568 8.88 1.63 16.54
N GLN A 569 8.56 1.46 15.26
CA GLN A 569 9.20 0.49 14.38
C GLN A 569 10.67 0.85 14.13
N LEU A 570 10.95 2.12 13.79
CA LEU A 570 12.31 2.59 13.54
C LEU A 570 13.21 2.53 14.78
N ARG A 571 12.64 2.72 15.99
CA ARG A 571 13.34 2.53 17.28
C ARG A 571 13.66 1.06 17.58
N THR A 572 12.93 0.12 16.98
CA THR A 572 13.08 -1.31 17.20
C THR A 572 14.24 -1.85 16.35
N SER A 573 15.44 -1.87 16.91
CA SER A 573 16.67 -2.32 16.22
C SER A 573 16.67 -3.76 15.70
N THR A 574 15.70 -4.59 16.08
CA THR A 574 15.53 -5.98 15.60
C THR A 574 14.36 -6.13 14.62
N SER A 575 13.68 -5.03 14.26
CA SER A 575 12.64 -5.01 13.23
C SER A 575 13.27 -4.96 11.84
N ALA A 576 12.88 -5.86 10.94
CA ALA A 576 13.32 -5.85 9.55
C ALA A 576 12.60 -4.79 8.70
N GLY A 577 11.51 -4.22 9.21
CA GLY A 577 10.66 -3.32 8.46
C GLY A 577 9.22 -3.28 8.92
N PHE A 578 8.42 -2.52 8.21
CA PHE A 578 6.97 -2.47 8.37
C PHE A 578 6.30 -2.32 7.00
N GLN A 579 5.03 -2.73 6.96
CA GLN A 579 4.12 -2.48 5.85
C GLN A 579 2.92 -1.71 6.40
N LEU A 580 2.75 -0.44 6.03
CA LEU A 580 1.53 0.31 6.33
C LEU A 580 0.36 -0.31 5.58
N LEU A 581 -0.80 -0.37 6.22
CA LEU A 581 -2.05 -0.62 5.51
C LEU A 581 -3.00 0.55 5.75
N SER A 582 -2.91 1.60 4.95
CA SER A 582 -1.94 1.84 3.85
C SER A 582 -1.61 3.34 3.78
N ILE A 583 -0.60 3.73 2.99
CA ILE A 583 -0.34 5.15 2.72
C ILE A 583 -1.48 5.80 1.91
N ASN A 584 -2.17 5.00 1.07
CA ASN A 584 -3.35 5.40 0.32
C ASN A 584 -4.63 4.77 0.91
N ASP A 585 -5.77 5.42 0.69
CA ASP A 585 -7.08 4.88 1.08
C ASP A 585 -7.43 3.61 0.29
N LEU A 586 -8.18 2.72 0.94
CA LEU A 586 -8.65 1.46 0.38
C LEU A 586 -10.17 1.50 0.19
N PRO A 587 -10.70 1.47 -1.04
CA PRO A 587 -12.13 1.59 -1.29
C PRO A 587 -12.96 0.36 -0.92
N GLU A 588 -12.31 -0.77 -0.63
CA GLU A 588 -12.94 -2.06 -0.36
C GLU A 588 -13.27 -2.27 1.12
N GLN A 589 -13.90 -3.41 1.43
CA GLN A 589 -14.23 -3.85 2.79
C GLN A 589 -14.95 -2.78 3.63
N GLY A 590 -15.83 -1.95 3.06
CA GLY A 590 -16.50 -0.88 3.83
C GLY A 590 -15.95 0.53 3.62
N TYR A 591 -15.01 0.71 2.69
CA TYR A 591 -14.19 1.91 2.52
C TYR A 591 -13.36 2.22 3.76
N SER A 592 -12.05 2.03 3.65
CA SER A 592 -11.07 2.25 4.71
C SER A 592 -10.25 3.51 4.42
N PRO A 593 -10.67 4.69 4.94
CA PRO A 593 -9.95 5.95 4.77
C PRO A 593 -8.75 6.04 5.73
N VAL A 594 -7.83 5.09 5.61
CA VAL A 594 -6.65 4.96 6.50
C VAL A 594 -5.46 5.78 6.00
N GLY A 595 -5.41 6.10 4.71
CA GLY A 595 -4.28 6.73 4.07
C GLY A 595 -4.23 8.24 4.20
N VAL A 596 -3.01 8.76 4.04
CA VAL A 596 -2.74 10.20 3.83
C VAL A 596 -2.87 10.59 2.35
N LEU A 597 -2.96 9.59 1.47
CA LEU A 597 -3.28 9.73 0.05
C LEU A 597 -4.66 9.14 -0.26
N ASP A 598 -5.34 9.68 -1.27
CA ASP A 598 -6.61 9.14 -1.76
C ASP A 598 -6.39 7.85 -2.60
N PRO A 599 -7.45 7.14 -3.04
CA PRO A 599 -7.31 5.94 -3.88
C PRO A 599 -6.67 6.18 -5.26
N PHE A 600 -6.47 7.45 -5.66
CA PHE A 600 -5.79 7.86 -6.90
C PHE A 600 -4.33 8.27 -6.64
N TRP A 601 -3.83 8.08 -5.41
CA TRP A 601 -2.51 8.49 -4.94
C TRP A 601 -2.31 10.01 -4.91
N ASN A 602 -3.37 10.81 -4.88
CA ASN A 602 -3.25 12.26 -4.67
C ASN A 602 -3.15 12.57 -3.18
N SER A 603 -2.49 13.68 -2.84
CA SER A 603 -2.46 14.16 -1.46
C SER A 603 -3.84 14.56 -1.00
N LYS A 604 -4.22 14.09 0.20
CA LYS A 604 -5.43 14.54 0.91
C LYS A 604 -5.25 15.89 1.60
N GLY A 605 -4.07 16.51 1.49
CA GLY A 605 -3.73 17.78 2.14
C GLY A 605 -3.49 17.66 3.66
N LEU A 606 -3.33 16.44 4.18
CA LEU A 606 -3.13 16.18 5.61
C LEU A 606 -1.66 16.32 6.05
N ILE A 607 -0.72 15.99 5.17
CA ILE A 607 0.73 16.10 5.40
C ILE A 607 1.48 16.19 4.07
N SER A 608 2.60 16.91 4.07
CA SER A 608 3.52 16.99 2.92
C SER A 608 4.47 15.77 2.90
N PRO A 609 4.97 15.34 1.73
CA PRO A 609 6.01 14.31 1.68
C PRO A 609 7.25 14.71 2.50
N GLU A 610 7.65 15.98 2.48
CA GLU A 610 8.79 16.50 3.25
C GLU A 610 8.61 16.34 4.76
N ASP A 611 7.43 16.63 5.28
CA ASP A 611 7.13 16.45 6.71
C ASP A 611 6.98 14.99 7.09
N PHE A 612 6.40 14.15 6.20
CA PHE A 612 6.32 12.72 6.41
C PHE A 612 7.73 12.10 6.53
N ARG A 613 8.69 12.58 5.73
CA ARG A 613 10.09 12.13 5.78
C ARG A 613 10.79 12.40 7.11
N LYS A 614 10.33 13.37 7.91
CA LYS A 614 10.92 13.66 9.23
C LYS A 614 10.81 12.47 10.17
N PHE A 615 9.84 11.58 9.95
CA PHE A 615 9.67 10.34 10.72
C PHE A 615 9.71 9.06 9.88
N CYS A 616 9.78 9.15 8.54
CA CYS A 616 9.95 8.01 7.64
C CYS A 616 10.98 8.32 6.54
N ALA A 617 12.25 8.01 6.78
CA ALA A 617 13.32 8.22 5.79
C ALA A 617 14.48 7.24 6.04
N PRO A 618 15.46 7.12 5.13
CA PRO A 618 16.67 6.33 5.37
C PRO A 618 17.45 6.74 6.62
N THR A 619 17.29 7.98 7.07
CA THR A 619 17.87 8.48 8.32
C THR A 619 16.85 9.33 9.07
N VAL A 620 16.59 9.01 10.34
CA VAL A 620 15.57 9.67 11.17
C VAL A 620 16.12 9.92 12.58
N ALA A 621 15.91 11.13 13.10
CA ALA A 621 16.17 11.44 14.50
C ALA A 621 15.04 10.89 15.38
N LEU A 622 15.38 10.18 16.44
CA LEU A 622 14.45 9.53 17.35
C LEU A 622 14.69 10.01 18.78
N LEU A 623 13.62 10.16 19.55
CA LEU A 623 13.69 10.58 20.95
C LEU A 623 12.83 9.67 21.82
N ARG A 624 13.41 9.17 22.91
CA ARG A 624 12.72 8.43 23.97
C ARG A 624 12.44 9.35 25.16
N PHE A 625 11.20 9.40 25.61
CA PHE A 625 10.79 10.12 26.83
C PHE A 625 9.52 9.50 27.43
N LYS A 626 9.27 9.78 28.72
CA LYS A 626 8.30 9.02 29.55
C LYS A 626 6.85 9.53 29.54
N LYS A 627 6.62 10.80 29.18
CA LYS A 627 5.27 11.40 29.16
C LYS A 627 5.23 12.67 28.31
N ARG A 628 4.05 13.06 27.82
CA ARG A 628 3.83 14.28 27.02
C ARG A 628 3.40 15.51 27.85
N VAL A 629 2.88 15.30 29.06
CA VAL A 629 2.30 16.38 29.89
C VAL A 629 3.09 16.54 31.19
N TYR A 630 3.46 17.79 31.50
CA TYR A 630 4.34 18.16 32.61
C TYR A 630 3.78 19.35 33.40
N TYR A 631 4.18 19.48 34.66
CA TYR A 631 4.09 20.74 35.38
C TYR A 631 5.26 21.66 35.03
N ASN A 632 5.05 22.97 35.19
CA ASN A 632 6.05 24.01 34.97
C ASN A 632 7.30 23.91 35.88
N ASP A 633 7.19 23.22 37.01
CA ASP A 633 8.29 22.94 37.96
C ASP A 633 9.02 21.62 37.68
N GLU A 634 8.61 20.87 36.67
CA GLU A 634 9.27 19.63 36.27
C GLU A 634 10.44 19.86 35.31
N THR A 635 11.26 18.81 35.16
CA THR A 635 12.35 18.75 34.20
C THR A 635 12.00 17.76 33.10
N PHE A 636 12.10 18.20 31.86
CA PHE A 636 12.04 17.29 30.72
C PHE A 636 13.34 16.49 30.64
N ALA A 637 13.24 15.19 30.37
CA ALA A 637 14.36 14.29 30.16
C ALA A 637 14.09 13.42 28.94
N GLY A 638 15.09 13.33 28.05
CA GLY A 638 14.98 12.54 26.83
C GLY A 638 16.29 11.87 26.44
N SER A 639 16.18 10.67 25.86
CA SER A 639 17.30 9.89 25.32
C SER A 639 17.20 9.88 23.79
N ALA A 640 18.19 10.50 23.13
CA ALA A 640 18.22 10.66 21.68
C ALA A 640 18.90 9.46 21.02
N GLU A 641 18.30 9.02 19.91
CA GLU A 641 18.75 7.95 19.04
C GLU A 641 18.72 8.43 17.58
N VAL A 642 19.49 7.78 16.71
CA VAL A 642 19.45 8.01 15.27
C VAL A 642 19.25 6.68 14.57
N TYR A 643 18.12 6.54 13.88
CA TYR A 643 17.92 5.49 12.89
C TYR A 643 18.70 5.86 11.64
N ASN A 644 19.58 4.99 11.18
CA ASN A 644 20.33 5.20 9.94
C ASN A 644 20.47 3.90 9.16
N PHE A 645 19.64 3.75 8.13
CA PHE A 645 19.73 2.72 7.08
C PHE A 645 20.03 3.38 5.72
N SER A 646 20.66 4.56 5.71
CA SER A 646 21.22 5.13 4.48
C SER A 646 22.51 4.39 4.08
N GLU A 647 22.97 4.64 2.85
CA GLU A 647 24.22 4.10 2.32
C GLU A 647 25.49 4.56 3.08
N ALA A 648 25.39 5.57 3.93
CA ALA A 648 26.55 6.22 4.54
C ALA A 648 26.47 6.36 6.06
N SER A 649 27.63 6.23 6.70
CA SER A 649 27.81 6.66 8.10
C SER A 649 27.90 8.18 8.19
N LEU A 650 27.35 8.76 9.27
CA LEU A 650 27.42 10.19 9.55
C LEU A 650 28.65 10.47 10.42
N LYS A 651 29.70 10.99 9.80
CA LYS A 651 30.97 11.32 10.49
C LYS A 651 30.84 12.65 11.22
N ASN A 652 31.21 12.67 12.50
CA ASN A 652 31.19 13.88 13.35
C ASN A 652 29.84 14.63 13.33
N ALA A 653 28.73 13.91 13.21
CA ALA A 653 27.41 14.53 13.18
C ALA A 653 27.12 15.17 14.54
N ALA A 654 26.96 16.49 14.53
CA ALA A 654 26.46 17.22 15.69
C ALA A 654 24.98 16.85 15.88
N VAL A 655 24.60 16.50 17.11
CA VAL A 655 23.19 16.29 17.46
C VAL A 655 22.78 17.42 18.39
N LYS A 656 21.96 18.33 17.86
CA LYS A 656 21.43 19.49 18.57
C LYS A 656 20.03 19.18 19.07
N TRP A 657 19.73 19.59 20.29
CA TRP A 657 18.36 19.61 20.80
C TRP A 657 17.92 21.06 21.04
N GLN A 658 16.62 21.30 20.86
CA GLN A 658 15.97 22.58 21.09
C GLN A 658 14.63 22.38 21.78
N LEU A 659 14.27 23.29 22.66
CA LEU A 659 12.93 23.45 23.21
C LEU A 659 12.41 24.80 22.72
N ALA A 660 11.30 24.80 21.98
CA ALA A 660 10.66 26.00 21.45
C ALA A 660 9.24 26.16 22.00
N ASP A 661 8.73 27.39 22.02
CA ASP A 661 7.30 27.66 22.23
C ASP A 661 6.47 27.43 20.95
N ALA A 662 5.16 27.65 21.04
CA ALA A 662 4.22 27.43 19.95
C ALA A 662 4.48 28.35 18.74
N GLU A 663 5.08 29.52 18.96
CA GLU A 663 5.49 30.45 17.91
C GLU A 663 6.85 30.08 17.27
N GLY A 664 7.48 29.00 17.73
CA GLY A 664 8.77 28.52 17.24
C GLY A 664 9.97 29.27 17.81
N LYS A 665 9.79 30.14 18.81
CA LYS A 665 10.89 30.82 19.48
C LYS A 665 11.60 29.84 20.40
N ILE A 666 12.92 29.75 20.21
CA ILE A 666 13.78 28.85 20.96
C ILE A 666 13.92 29.36 22.40
N LEU A 667 13.48 28.55 23.36
CA LEU A 667 13.60 28.83 24.80
C LEU A 667 14.89 28.25 25.38
N LYS A 668 15.24 27.02 24.96
CA LYS A 668 16.46 26.32 25.38
C LYS A 668 17.06 25.55 24.22
N THR A 669 18.38 25.36 24.24
CA THR A 669 19.09 24.51 23.29
C THR A 669 20.35 23.93 23.91
N GLY A 670 20.80 22.82 23.37
CA GLY A 670 22.10 22.24 23.69
C GLY A 670 22.59 21.32 22.59
N MET A 671 23.81 20.83 22.75
CA MET A 671 24.40 19.83 21.86
C MET A 671 24.75 18.58 22.65
N LEU A 672 24.41 17.42 22.09
CA LEU A 672 24.95 16.15 22.55
C LEU A 672 26.36 15.97 21.97
N LYS A 673 27.23 15.24 22.67
CA LYS A 673 28.59 14.98 22.19
C LYS A 673 28.51 14.24 20.85
N GLY A 674 29.06 14.87 19.81
CA GLY A 674 29.11 14.28 18.47
C GLY A 674 29.83 12.94 18.49
N LYS A 675 29.20 11.93 17.89
CA LYS A 675 29.79 10.61 17.65
C LYS A 675 29.71 10.31 16.15
N SER A 676 30.56 9.42 15.67
CA SER A 676 30.32 8.78 14.39
C SER A 676 29.08 7.90 14.51
N ILE A 677 28.04 8.20 13.73
CA ILE A 677 26.82 7.41 13.66
C ILE A 677 27.01 6.43 12.51
N GLY A 678 26.96 5.14 12.80
CA GLY A 678 27.07 4.10 11.77
C GLY A 678 25.87 4.11 10.81
N ASN A 679 25.88 3.22 9.84
CA ASN A 679 24.71 2.88 9.04
C ASN A 679 24.26 1.45 9.32
N ASN A 680 23.09 1.09 8.77
CA ASN A 680 22.40 -0.17 8.91
C ASN A 680 21.99 -0.49 10.36
N GLY A 681 21.48 0.50 11.09
CA GLY A 681 21.04 0.29 12.48
C GLY A 681 20.43 1.50 13.17
N VAL A 682 20.26 1.37 14.48
CA VAL A 682 19.74 2.40 15.39
C VAL A 682 20.80 2.70 16.45
N PHE A 683 21.20 3.97 16.56
CA PHE A 683 22.38 4.37 17.32
C PHE A 683 22.00 5.34 18.45
N PRO A 684 22.25 4.99 19.72
CA PRO A 684 22.12 5.93 20.83
C PRO A 684 23.17 7.05 20.73
N VAL A 685 22.73 8.30 20.74
CA VAL A 685 23.61 9.47 20.58
C VAL A 685 23.80 10.27 21.87
N GLY A 686 22.89 10.14 22.83
CA GLY A 686 23.07 10.70 24.18
C GLY A 686 21.76 11.02 24.86
N GLU A 687 21.85 11.52 26.09
CA GLU A 687 20.71 11.94 26.88
C GLU A 687 20.85 13.42 27.23
N PHE A 688 19.72 14.09 27.43
CA PHE A 688 19.69 15.46 27.92
C PHE A 688 18.51 15.68 28.85
N THR A 689 18.67 16.68 29.71
CA THR A 689 17.60 17.21 30.55
C THR A 689 17.51 18.71 30.37
N CYS A 690 16.31 19.25 30.50
CA CYS A 690 16.10 20.69 30.55
C CYS A 690 14.95 21.04 31.49
N ALA A 691 15.19 21.98 32.40
CA ALA A 691 14.12 22.51 33.24
C ALA A 691 13.07 23.20 32.35
N LEU A 692 11.79 23.04 32.66
CA LEU A 692 10.73 23.67 31.89
C LEU A 692 10.58 25.17 32.27
N PRO A 693 9.99 26.01 31.39
CA PRO A 693 9.73 27.40 31.72
C PRO A 693 8.77 27.51 32.91
N VAL A 694 9.19 28.23 33.95
CA VAL A 694 8.34 28.54 35.10
C VAL A 694 7.39 29.69 34.74
N GLY A 695 6.15 29.62 35.20
CA GLY A 695 5.13 30.67 35.01
C GLY A 695 3.70 30.14 35.17
N ASP A 696 2.73 31.04 35.25
CA ASP A 696 1.33 30.69 35.54
C ASP A 696 0.48 30.41 34.30
N GLU A 697 1.10 30.44 33.12
CA GLU A 697 0.41 30.25 31.84
C GLU A 697 0.59 28.82 31.30
N PRO A 698 -0.48 28.16 30.83
CA PRO A 698 -0.41 26.88 30.14
C PRO A 698 0.30 27.03 28.78
N ARG A 699 1.13 26.04 28.39
CA ARG A 699 1.94 26.14 27.16
C ARG A 699 2.01 24.80 26.41
N LYS A 700 1.94 24.87 25.08
CA LYS A 700 2.48 23.84 24.17
C LYS A 700 3.93 24.20 23.87
N LEU A 701 4.83 23.23 24.03
CA LEU A 701 6.25 23.37 23.70
C LEU A 701 6.65 22.25 22.73
N THR A 702 7.58 22.54 21.85
CA THR A 702 8.12 21.57 20.89
C THR A 702 9.56 21.22 21.22
N VAL A 703 9.82 19.94 21.46
CA VAL A 703 11.18 19.40 21.59
C VAL A 703 11.64 19.00 20.19
N ARG A 704 12.71 19.61 19.68
CA ARG A 704 13.29 19.31 18.37
C ARG A 704 14.66 18.67 18.53
N LEU A 705 14.93 17.62 17.74
CA LEU A 705 16.26 17.09 17.50
C LEU A 705 16.68 17.39 16.07
N THR A 706 17.93 17.82 15.90
CA THR A 706 18.57 18.00 14.60
C THR A 706 19.89 17.24 14.59
N VAL A 707 20.09 16.38 13.59
CA VAL A 707 21.30 15.60 13.36
C VAL A 707 21.98 16.13 12.11
N GLY A 708 23.23 16.57 12.23
CA GLY A 708 23.93 17.19 11.10
C GLY A 708 23.33 18.55 10.73
N LYS A 709 22.99 18.74 9.45
CA LYS A 709 22.48 20.04 8.93
C LYS A 709 20.97 20.07 8.73
N ASP A 710 20.39 18.93 8.41
CA ASP A 710 19.10 18.83 7.69
C ASP A 710 18.20 17.69 8.19
N ILE A 711 18.72 16.73 8.96
CA ILE A 711 17.89 15.67 9.54
C ILE A 711 17.26 16.21 10.82
N GLU A 712 15.97 16.51 10.79
CA GLU A 712 15.23 16.97 11.97
C GLU A 712 13.98 16.14 12.25
N ASN A 713 13.62 16.06 13.53
CA ASN A 713 12.34 15.54 14.00
C ASN A 713 11.92 16.27 15.28
N SER A 714 10.64 16.26 15.60
CA SER A 714 10.09 16.99 16.75
C SER A 714 8.95 16.26 17.45
N TRP A 715 8.76 16.63 18.72
CA TRP A 715 7.74 16.09 19.60
C TRP A 715 7.16 17.20 20.45
N ASP A 716 5.84 17.35 20.40
CA ASP A 716 5.14 18.30 21.25
C ASP A 716 4.93 17.74 22.66
N ILE A 717 5.04 18.64 23.63
CA ILE A 717 4.77 18.44 25.06
C ILE A 717 3.93 19.61 25.58
N TRP A 718 3.17 19.36 26.64
CA TRP A 718 2.33 20.37 27.29
C TRP A 718 2.83 20.61 28.70
N VAL A 719 2.89 21.88 29.07
CA VAL A 719 3.39 22.34 30.36
C VAL A 719 2.31 23.17 31.02
N TYR A 720 1.88 22.74 32.22
CA TYR A 720 0.80 23.35 32.96
C TYR A 720 1.24 23.83 34.35
N PRO A 721 0.70 24.95 34.85
CA PRO A 721 0.86 25.34 36.24
C PRO A 721 0.16 24.36 37.21
N ARG A 722 0.56 24.36 38.47
CA ARG A 722 -0.12 23.61 39.54
C ARG A 722 -1.33 24.39 40.03
N HIS A 723 -2.49 23.73 40.10
CA HIS A 723 -3.71 24.26 40.71
C HIS A 723 -4.05 23.47 41.97
N GLN A 724 -4.24 24.14 43.10
CA GLN A 724 -4.54 23.49 44.39
C GLN A 724 -6.03 23.31 44.63
N GLU A 725 -6.85 24.29 44.21
CA GLU A 725 -8.30 24.29 44.37
C GLU A 725 -8.98 24.39 43.00
N LEU A 726 -9.85 23.43 42.69
CA LEU A 726 -10.59 23.36 41.42
C LEU A 726 -12.08 23.24 41.70
N MET A 727 -12.91 23.90 40.90
CA MET A 727 -14.37 23.70 40.87
C MET A 727 -15.07 23.93 42.23
N ILE A 728 -14.65 24.96 42.97
CA ILE A 728 -15.29 25.34 44.24
C ILE A 728 -16.59 26.10 43.94
N SER A 729 -17.70 25.57 44.47
CA SER A 729 -19.02 26.20 44.31
C SER A 729 -19.10 27.52 45.07
N THR A 730 -19.82 28.47 44.49
CA THR A 730 -20.12 29.79 45.05
C THR A 730 -21.64 30.00 45.06
N ASP A 731 -22.10 31.15 45.54
CA ASP A 731 -23.52 31.49 45.45
C ASP A 731 -23.99 31.61 43.99
N GLU A 732 -23.11 31.92 43.04
CA GLU A 732 -23.48 32.12 41.63
C GLU A 732 -23.15 30.94 40.70
N VAL A 733 -22.26 30.05 41.12
CA VAL A 733 -21.83 28.88 40.33
C VAL A 733 -21.90 27.62 41.18
N LEU A 734 -22.74 26.68 40.78
CA LEU A 734 -22.81 25.34 41.37
C LEU A 734 -22.02 24.34 40.52
N TYR A 735 -20.99 23.73 41.11
CA TYR A 735 -20.33 22.55 40.57
C TYR A 735 -20.97 21.30 41.17
N THR A 736 -21.48 20.40 40.33
CA THR A 736 -22.17 19.19 40.80
C THR A 736 -21.90 18.01 39.87
N LYS A 737 -22.03 16.79 40.42
CA LYS A 737 -21.92 15.52 39.67
C LYS A 737 -23.28 14.90 39.35
N VAL A 738 -24.33 15.46 39.95
CA VAL A 738 -25.71 14.96 39.83
C VAL A 738 -26.62 16.10 39.43
N TYR A 739 -27.66 15.76 38.67
CA TYR A 739 -28.70 16.70 38.29
C TYR A 739 -29.92 16.54 39.22
N ASP A 740 -29.81 17.06 40.43
CA ASP A 740 -30.79 16.94 41.51
C ASP A 740 -31.66 18.22 41.67
N GLU A 741 -32.48 18.28 42.72
CA GLU A 741 -33.31 19.46 43.03
C GLU A 741 -32.46 20.72 43.23
N LYS A 742 -31.26 20.61 43.82
CA LYS A 742 -30.38 21.75 44.04
C LYS A 742 -29.90 22.34 42.71
N ALA A 743 -29.50 21.50 41.76
CA ALA A 743 -29.11 21.95 40.42
C ALA A 743 -30.27 22.64 39.69
N ARG A 744 -31.49 22.10 39.79
CA ARG A 744 -32.69 22.69 39.17
C ARG A 744 -33.04 24.05 39.75
N GLN A 745 -32.98 24.21 41.07
CA GLN A 745 -33.26 25.49 41.73
C GLN A 745 -32.26 26.57 41.36
N GLN A 746 -30.97 26.23 41.22
CA GLN A 746 -29.94 27.16 40.76
C GLN A 746 -30.23 27.66 39.34
N LEU A 747 -30.57 26.74 38.42
CA LEU A 747 -30.92 27.12 37.05
C LEU A 747 -32.18 28.00 37.01
N GLN A 748 -33.24 27.64 37.75
CA GLN A 748 -34.47 28.45 37.84
C GLN A 748 -34.26 29.85 38.43
N ALA A 749 -33.24 30.02 39.28
CA ALA A 749 -32.83 31.32 39.79
C ALA A 749 -31.99 32.14 38.79
N GLY A 750 -31.80 31.66 37.55
CA GLY A 750 -30.99 32.31 36.52
C GLY A 750 -29.48 32.13 36.71
N LYS A 751 -29.05 31.24 37.61
CA LYS A 751 -27.65 31.05 38.00
C LYS A 751 -26.94 30.01 37.12
N LYS A 752 -25.65 29.82 37.38
CA LYS A 752 -24.75 28.96 36.59
C LYS A 752 -24.61 27.59 37.25
N VAL A 753 -24.75 26.52 36.46
CA VAL A 753 -24.49 25.14 36.88
C VAL A 753 -23.46 24.50 35.98
N VAL A 754 -22.47 23.85 36.58
CA VAL A 754 -21.51 23.00 35.89
C VAL A 754 -21.74 21.57 36.34
N LEU A 755 -22.35 20.78 35.46
CA LEU A 755 -22.66 19.38 35.67
C LEU A 755 -21.51 18.52 35.13
N ILE A 756 -20.81 17.83 36.03
CA ILE A 756 -19.67 16.96 35.73
C ILE A 756 -20.01 15.53 36.17
N PRO A 757 -20.91 14.86 35.44
CA PRO A 757 -21.41 13.57 35.86
C PRO A 757 -20.30 12.52 35.72
N GLN A 758 -20.24 11.59 36.67
CA GLN A 758 -19.30 10.48 36.60
C GLN A 758 -19.61 9.63 35.36
N PRO A 759 -18.61 9.12 34.61
CA PRO A 759 -18.84 8.36 33.38
C PRO A 759 -19.78 7.15 33.53
N ASN A 760 -19.78 6.50 34.69
CA ASN A 760 -20.68 5.38 35.00
C ASN A 760 -22.12 5.80 35.35
N LYS A 761 -22.37 7.10 35.49
CA LYS A 761 -23.69 7.72 35.72
C LYS A 761 -24.25 8.41 34.47
N VAL A 762 -23.61 8.21 33.33
CA VAL A 762 -24.01 8.77 32.03
C VAL A 762 -24.28 7.62 31.06
N LYS A 763 -25.49 7.60 30.49
CA LYS A 763 -25.84 6.76 29.33
C LYS A 763 -25.13 7.29 28.09
N GLY A 764 -24.59 6.38 27.29
CA GLY A 764 -23.87 6.71 26.06
C GLY A 764 -22.67 5.81 25.85
N ARG A 765 -21.72 6.26 25.05
CA ARG A 765 -20.60 5.43 24.57
C ARG A 765 -19.35 5.64 25.41
N ARG A 766 -18.49 4.63 25.42
CA ARG A 766 -17.14 4.76 25.99
C ARG A 766 -16.36 5.77 25.13
N SER A 767 -15.71 6.74 25.76
CA SER A 767 -14.76 7.61 25.09
C SER A 767 -13.44 6.87 24.84
N VAL A 768 -12.85 7.09 23.67
CA VAL A 768 -11.55 6.55 23.26
C VAL A 768 -10.73 7.66 22.63
N PHE A 769 -9.41 7.60 22.80
CA PHE A 769 -8.50 8.55 22.17
C PHE A 769 -8.32 8.24 20.69
N HIS A 770 -7.94 7.00 20.37
CA HIS A 770 -7.62 6.58 19.01
C HIS A 770 -8.84 6.59 18.09
N ASN A 771 -8.58 6.91 16.81
CA ASN A 771 -9.53 6.69 15.73
C ASN A 771 -9.91 5.20 15.63
N HIS A 772 -11.09 4.94 15.06
CA HIS A 772 -11.56 3.57 14.86
C HIS A 772 -10.56 2.74 14.03
N PHE A 773 -10.42 1.47 14.38
CA PHE A 773 -9.53 0.54 13.69
C PHE A 773 -10.08 0.20 12.31
N TRP A 774 -9.26 0.31 11.27
CA TRP A 774 -9.56 -0.08 9.89
C TRP A 774 -10.73 0.66 9.25
N ASN A 775 -11.97 0.23 9.51
CA ASN A 775 -13.20 0.95 9.19
C ASN A 775 -14.39 0.37 10.00
N PRO A 776 -15.43 1.17 10.28
CA PRO A 776 -16.56 0.79 11.13
C PRO A 776 -17.60 -0.14 10.46
N VAL A 777 -17.53 -0.32 9.13
CA VAL A 777 -18.46 -1.15 8.36
C VAL A 777 -18.06 -2.63 8.42
N MET A 778 -16.77 -2.92 8.24
CA MET A 778 -16.18 -4.26 8.38
C MET A 778 -15.96 -4.63 9.83
N PHE A 779 -15.28 -3.76 10.60
CA PHE A 779 -15.03 -3.98 12.01
C PHE A 779 -16.04 -3.19 12.83
N LYS A 780 -17.21 -3.79 13.10
CA LYS A 780 -18.29 -3.13 13.83
C LYS A 780 -18.00 -3.06 15.34
N TRP A 781 -16.85 -2.53 15.74
CA TRP A 781 -16.37 -2.54 17.12
C TRP A 781 -16.73 -1.24 17.84
N GLU A 782 -17.50 -1.37 18.91
CA GLU A 782 -17.81 -0.21 19.76
C GLU A 782 -16.54 0.41 20.36
N PRO A 783 -16.45 1.75 20.46
CA PRO A 783 -17.56 2.72 20.35
C PRO A 783 -17.81 3.28 18.95
N LYS A 784 -17.04 2.84 17.93
CA LYS A 784 -17.15 3.32 16.54
C LYS A 784 -17.05 4.86 16.41
N THR A 785 -16.00 5.45 16.95
CA THR A 785 -15.74 6.90 16.92
C THR A 785 -14.42 7.23 16.19
N LEU A 786 -14.36 8.39 15.56
CA LEU A 786 -13.25 8.84 14.69
C LEU A 786 -12.59 10.12 15.24
N GLY A 787 -12.14 10.06 16.49
CA GLY A 787 -11.52 11.20 17.17
C GLY A 787 -12.54 12.23 17.64
N CYS A 788 -12.12 13.49 17.78
CA CYS A 788 -12.98 14.61 18.17
C CYS A 788 -12.67 15.85 17.33
N LEU A 789 -13.73 16.58 16.96
CA LEU A 789 -13.65 17.98 16.58
C LEU A 789 -13.65 18.82 17.86
N ILE A 790 -12.56 19.56 18.08
CA ILE A 790 -12.43 20.47 19.21
C ILE A 790 -12.74 21.87 18.72
N HIS A 791 -13.69 22.55 19.35
CA HIS A 791 -13.97 23.94 19.03
C HIS A 791 -12.95 24.83 19.74
N ALA A 792 -11.69 24.81 19.29
CA ALA A 792 -10.54 25.37 20.00
C ALA A 792 -10.66 26.86 20.35
N ASN A 793 -11.42 27.62 19.56
CA ASN A 793 -11.68 29.04 19.82
C ASN A 793 -12.77 29.28 20.88
N HIS A 794 -13.41 28.23 21.40
CA HIS A 794 -14.41 28.33 22.44
C HIS A 794 -13.75 28.85 23.74
N PRO A 795 -14.33 29.86 24.43
CA PRO A 795 -13.66 30.49 25.57
C PRO A 795 -13.40 29.55 26.77
N ALA A 796 -14.10 28.41 26.84
CA ALA A 796 -13.80 27.33 27.79
C ALA A 796 -12.37 26.78 27.69
N PHE A 797 -11.69 26.96 26.55
CA PHE A 797 -10.29 26.56 26.34
C PHE A 797 -9.30 27.73 26.48
N GLY A 798 -9.73 28.90 26.98
CA GLY A 798 -8.86 30.08 27.12
C GLY A 798 -7.58 29.82 27.92
N ASP A 799 -7.62 28.89 28.88
CA ASP A 799 -6.48 28.42 29.65
C ASP A 799 -6.17 26.93 29.40
N PHE A 800 -6.49 26.41 28.23
CA PHE A 800 -6.15 25.05 27.83
C PHE A 800 -5.68 25.03 26.37
N VAL A 801 -4.36 24.99 26.17
CA VAL A 801 -3.76 25.07 24.84
C VAL A 801 -4.15 23.85 24.00
N THR A 802 -4.96 24.08 22.98
CA THR A 802 -5.49 23.06 22.07
C THR A 802 -5.68 23.61 20.67
N GLU A 803 -5.80 22.71 19.71
CA GLU A 803 -6.13 22.99 18.31
C GLU A 803 -7.49 22.35 17.98
N SER A 804 -7.95 22.43 16.73
CA SER A 804 -9.26 21.92 16.33
C SER A 804 -9.35 20.39 16.27
N HIS A 805 -8.25 19.70 16.55
CA HIS A 805 -8.12 18.25 16.59
C HIS A 805 -7.47 17.77 17.88
N LEU A 806 -7.49 16.46 18.08
CA LEU A 806 -6.82 15.82 19.21
C LEU A 806 -5.30 15.84 19.04
N ASP A 807 -4.60 15.87 20.17
CA ASP A 807 -3.17 15.61 20.32
C ASP A 807 -2.97 15.03 21.74
N TRP A 808 -1.75 14.63 22.12
CA TRP A 808 -1.51 13.75 23.26
C TRP A 808 -1.94 14.29 24.64
N GLN A 809 -2.13 15.60 24.81
CA GLN A 809 -2.72 16.18 26.02
C GLN A 809 -4.16 15.71 26.27
N TRP A 810 -4.90 15.35 25.22
CA TRP A 810 -6.27 14.85 25.34
C TRP A 810 -6.35 13.42 25.86
N TRP A 811 -5.24 12.68 25.90
CA TRP A 811 -5.22 11.27 26.29
C TRP A 811 -5.88 11.01 27.65
N ASP A 812 -5.49 11.75 28.69
CA ASP A 812 -5.99 11.52 30.05
C ASP A 812 -7.42 12.06 30.28
N ILE A 813 -7.89 12.96 29.42
CA ILE A 813 -9.26 13.48 29.44
C ILE A 813 -10.16 12.42 28.82
N LEU A 814 -9.87 12.01 27.58
CA LEU A 814 -10.72 11.09 26.81
C LEU A 814 -10.74 9.67 27.36
N THR A 815 -9.63 9.19 27.94
CA THR A 815 -9.58 7.85 28.58
C THR A 815 -10.54 7.74 29.78
N TYR A 816 -10.92 8.87 30.37
CA TYR A 816 -11.73 8.98 31.58
C TYR A 816 -13.03 9.77 31.33
N ALA A 817 -13.44 9.90 30.08
CA ALA A 817 -14.67 10.58 29.67
C ALA A 817 -15.77 9.61 29.25
N LYS A 818 -16.98 10.14 29.10
CA LYS A 818 -18.13 9.45 28.49
C LYS A 818 -18.67 10.29 27.35
N VAL A 819 -19.02 9.64 26.25
CA VAL A 819 -19.65 10.29 25.10
C VAL A 819 -21.16 10.25 25.28
N ILE A 820 -21.80 11.41 25.26
CA ILE A 820 -23.25 11.60 25.30
C ILE A 820 -23.78 11.55 23.86
N GLU A 821 -24.88 10.83 23.64
CA GLU A 821 -25.61 10.88 22.36
C GLU A 821 -26.56 12.08 22.37
N MET A 822 -26.47 12.94 21.36
CA MET A 822 -27.09 14.26 21.34
C MET A 822 -28.07 14.43 20.17
N MET A 823 -28.63 13.33 19.64
CA MET A 823 -29.58 13.36 18.52
C MET A 823 -30.86 14.15 18.85
N ASP A 824 -31.30 14.14 20.11
CA ASP A 824 -32.51 14.84 20.55
C ASP A 824 -32.26 16.30 20.97
N THR A 825 -31.13 16.89 20.53
CA THR A 825 -30.77 18.29 20.81
C THR A 825 -31.00 19.19 19.59
N PRO A 826 -31.24 20.50 19.79
CA PRO A 826 -31.30 21.46 18.68
C PRO A 826 -30.07 21.38 17.77
N ASP A 827 -30.23 21.73 16.49
CA ASP A 827 -29.11 21.67 15.53
C ASP A 827 -28.02 22.68 15.83
N GLU A 828 -28.43 23.83 16.37
CA GLU A 828 -27.55 24.91 16.81
C GLU A 828 -26.69 24.51 18.02
N LEU A 829 -27.09 23.50 18.81
CA LEU A 829 -26.32 23.01 19.94
C LEU A 829 -25.12 22.20 19.45
N ARG A 830 -23.97 22.84 19.28
CA ARG A 830 -22.70 22.18 18.96
C ARG A 830 -21.88 21.93 20.23
N PRO A 831 -21.45 20.68 20.51
CA PRO A 831 -20.59 20.40 21.66
C PRO A 831 -19.21 21.01 21.45
N PHE A 832 -18.63 21.69 22.45
CA PHE A 832 -17.29 22.26 22.33
C PHE A 832 -16.18 21.17 22.37
N ILE A 833 -16.49 19.98 22.91
CA ILE A 833 -15.73 18.73 22.71
C ILE A 833 -16.66 17.76 21.98
N GLN A 834 -16.63 17.77 20.64
CA GLN A 834 -17.51 16.99 19.80
C GLN A 834 -16.83 15.71 19.33
N THR A 835 -17.31 14.56 19.79
CA THR A 835 -16.82 13.27 19.30
C THR A 835 -17.34 13.04 17.89
N ILE A 836 -16.46 12.64 16.97
CA ILE A 836 -16.85 12.34 15.59
C ILE A 836 -17.37 10.90 15.56
N ASP A 837 -18.61 10.71 15.10
CA ASP A 837 -19.17 9.37 14.94
C ASP A 837 -18.64 8.68 13.67
N SER A 838 -18.83 7.38 13.57
CA SER A 838 -18.61 6.64 12.34
C SER A 838 -19.51 7.16 11.21
N PHE A 839 -18.94 7.27 10.01
CA PHE A 839 -19.59 7.82 8.82
C PHE A 839 -20.78 6.99 8.30
N ASP A 840 -20.91 5.73 8.74
CA ASP A 840 -22.07 4.87 8.49
C ASP A 840 -23.26 5.13 9.44
N ARG A 841 -23.12 6.05 10.40
CA ARG A 841 -24.17 6.45 11.37
C ARG A 841 -24.34 7.96 11.48
N ASN A 842 -23.23 8.70 11.56
CA ASN A 842 -23.19 10.16 11.69
C ASN A 842 -24.03 10.72 12.84
N HIS A 843 -24.11 10.07 14.00
CA HIS A 843 -24.86 10.65 15.12
C HIS A 843 -24.14 11.88 15.68
N LYS A 844 -24.90 12.87 16.16
CA LYS A 844 -24.38 14.00 16.93
C LYS A 844 -23.94 13.51 18.30
N LEU A 845 -22.64 13.58 18.60
CA LEU A 845 -22.03 13.09 19.84
C LEU A 845 -21.21 14.18 20.52
N GLY A 846 -21.19 14.20 21.85
CA GLY A 846 -20.40 15.18 22.60
C GLY A 846 -19.98 14.70 23.98
N ILE A 847 -18.85 15.23 24.45
CA ILE A 847 -18.37 15.03 25.83
C ILE A 847 -18.63 16.28 26.68
N GLY A 848 -18.50 17.46 26.07
CA GLY A 848 -18.74 18.74 26.71
C GLY A 848 -19.55 19.69 25.82
N PHE A 849 -20.57 20.31 26.39
CA PHE A 849 -21.45 21.28 25.74
C PHE A 849 -21.99 22.28 26.76
N GLU A 850 -22.53 23.40 26.27
CA GLU A 850 -23.22 24.39 27.10
C GLU A 850 -24.57 24.79 26.52
N ALA A 851 -25.51 25.17 27.38
CA ALA A 851 -26.87 25.54 27.00
C ALA A 851 -27.53 26.42 28.05
N ARG A 852 -28.62 27.08 27.67
CA ARG A 852 -29.58 27.71 28.58
C ARG A 852 -30.63 26.69 29.01
N VAL A 853 -30.94 26.65 30.31
CA VAL A 853 -31.90 25.70 30.88
C VAL A 853 -32.65 26.39 32.00
N ASN A 854 -33.99 26.41 31.92
CA ASN A 854 -34.88 27.00 32.93
C ASN A 854 -34.50 28.46 33.30
N GLY A 855 -34.00 29.25 32.34
CA GLY A 855 -33.57 30.64 32.56
C GLY A 855 -32.15 30.82 33.09
N GLY A 856 -31.49 29.75 33.52
CA GLY A 856 -30.09 29.71 33.94
C GLY A 856 -29.14 29.20 32.86
N LYS A 857 -27.87 29.03 33.22
CA LYS A 857 -26.80 28.62 32.30
C LYS A 857 -26.18 27.30 32.75
N LEU A 858 -26.13 26.32 31.86
CA LEU A 858 -25.60 24.99 32.12
C LEU A 858 -24.37 24.73 31.26
N LEU A 859 -23.29 24.26 31.88
CA LEU A 859 -22.19 23.59 31.20
C LEU A 859 -22.17 22.13 31.65
N VAL A 860 -22.09 21.21 30.69
CA VAL A 860 -21.95 19.77 30.95
C VAL A 860 -20.56 19.32 30.51
N LEU A 861 -19.90 18.51 31.33
CA LEU A 861 -18.65 17.85 31.00
C LEU A 861 -18.64 16.42 31.54
N ALA A 862 -18.90 15.43 30.69
CA ALA A 862 -19.01 14.03 31.10
C ALA A 862 -17.64 13.38 31.28
N MET A 863 -16.99 13.63 32.43
CA MET A 863 -15.68 13.06 32.76
C MET A 863 -15.53 12.67 34.24
N ASP A 864 -14.66 11.71 34.50
CA ASP A 864 -14.25 11.34 35.85
C ASP A 864 -13.32 12.42 36.42
N THR A 865 -13.70 13.02 37.53
CA THR A 865 -12.94 14.03 38.29
C THR A 865 -12.44 13.53 39.64
N GLN A 866 -12.38 12.21 39.84
CA GLN A 866 -11.96 11.59 41.10
C GLN A 866 -10.77 10.65 40.92
N LYS A 867 -10.83 9.74 39.94
CA LYS A 867 -9.83 8.68 39.79
C LYS A 867 -8.49 9.23 39.31
N ASP A 868 -7.44 8.95 40.09
CA ASP A 868 -6.03 9.26 39.80
C ASP A 868 -5.78 10.71 39.35
N MET A 869 -6.56 11.67 39.86
CA MET A 869 -6.50 13.07 39.42
C MET A 869 -5.15 13.74 39.64
N GLU A 870 -4.32 13.23 40.56
CA GLU A 870 -2.95 13.68 40.79
C GLU A 870 -1.99 13.36 39.63
N LYS A 871 -2.34 12.36 38.81
CA LYS A 871 -1.57 11.94 37.62
C LYS A 871 -2.12 12.51 36.30
N ARG A 872 -3.29 13.12 36.33
CA ARG A 872 -4.05 13.57 35.14
C ARG A 872 -3.92 15.08 34.95
N LEU A 873 -2.72 15.51 34.62
CA LEU A 873 -2.33 16.92 34.55
C LEU A 873 -3.17 17.71 33.55
N ALA A 874 -3.45 17.14 32.36
CA ALA A 874 -4.24 17.82 31.34
C ALA A 874 -5.71 17.94 31.79
N SER A 875 -6.27 16.89 32.38
CA SER A 875 -7.60 16.94 33.00
C SER A 875 -7.71 18.05 34.07
N ARG A 876 -6.70 18.21 34.94
CA ARG A 876 -6.68 19.30 35.94
C ARG A 876 -6.65 20.68 35.29
N GLN A 877 -5.84 20.86 34.24
CA GLN A 877 -5.78 22.13 33.51
C GLN A 877 -7.10 22.45 32.80
N LEU A 878 -7.74 21.45 32.16
CA LEU A 878 -9.04 21.65 31.53
C LEU A 878 -10.09 22.10 32.55
N LEU A 879 -10.13 21.47 33.73
CA LEU A 879 -11.03 21.89 34.81
C LEU A 879 -10.74 23.32 35.29
N GLN A 880 -9.47 23.72 35.38
CA GLN A 880 -9.11 25.10 35.71
C GLN A 880 -9.60 26.10 34.65
N SER A 881 -9.44 25.76 33.37
CA SER A 881 -9.90 26.60 32.26
C SER A 881 -11.42 26.78 32.28
N ILE A 882 -12.15 25.69 32.53
CA ILE A 882 -13.62 25.72 32.68
C ILE A 882 -14.03 26.53 33.92
N ASP A 883 -13.33 26.39 35.05
CA ASP A 883 -13.62 27.17 36.26
C ASP A 883 -13.54 28.68 36.01
N ARG A 884 -12.47 29.12 35.34
CA ARG A 884 -12.26 30.53 34.97
C ARG A 884 -13.30 31.01 33.97
N TYR A 885 -13.59 30.21 32.94
CA TYR A 885 -14.59 30.52 31.94
C TYR A 885 -15.98 30.74 32.57
N VAL A 886 -16.45 29.77 33.38
CA VAL A 886 -17.78 29.81 33.99
C VAL A 886 -17.90 30.95 35.01
N LYS A 887 -16.85 31.21 35.81
CA LYS A 887 -16.84 32.35 36.74
C LYS A 887 -16.69 33.70 36.03
N GLY A 888 -16.16 33.71 34.81
CA GLY A 888 -15.99 34.90 33.98
C GLY A 888 -17.28 35.43 33.37
N GLY A 889 -17.13 36.53 32.63
CA GLY A 889 -18.20 37.19 31.88
C GLY A 889 -18.49 36.58 30.50
N HIS A 890 -17.64 35.65 30.03
CA HIS A 890 -17.78 35.02 28.71
C HIS A 890 -18.72 33.81 28.68
N PHE A 891 -19.10 33.26 29.84
CA PHE A 891 -20.04 32.14 29.89
C PHE A 891 -21.47 32.63 29.64
N GLU A 892 -21.85 32.61 28.36
CA GLU A 892 -23.11 33.12 27.83
C GLU A 892 -23.67 32.15 26.77
N PRO A 893 -24.12 30.93 27.17
CA PRO A 893 -24.69 29.99 26.22
C PRO A 893 -25.95 30.58 25.58
N GLU A 894 -26.12 30.35 24.28
CA GLU A 894 -27.22 30.93 23.49
C GLU A 894 -28.38 29.95 23.26
N VAL A 895 -28.07 28.64 23.18
CA VAL A 895 -29.05 27.62 22.79
C VAL A 895 -29.87 27.16 24.00
N GLU A 896 -31.19 27.25 23.91
CA GLU A 896 -32.12 26.73 24.91
C GLU A 896 -32.24 25.21 24.82
N LEU A 897 -32.16 24.53 25.97
CA LEU A 897 -32.17 23.06 26.05
C LEU A 897 -33.20 22.59 27.09
N SER A 898 -33.99 21.59 26.69
CA SER A 898 -35.00 21.01 27.57
C SER A 898 -34.38 20.25 28.74
N GLU A 899 -34.97 20.38 29.92
CA GLU A 899 -34.58 19.59 31.10
C GLU A 899 -34.73 18.07 30.85
N SER A 900 -35.69 17.67 30.01
CA SER A 900 -35.88 16.27 29.62
C SER A 900 -34.66 15.67 28.95
N PHE A 901 -33.91 16.44 28.14
CA PHE A 901 -32.70 15.94 27.52
C PHE A 901 -31.63 15.62 28.56
N ILE A 902 -31.45 16.48 29.58
CA ILE A 902 -30.49 16.24 30.67
C ILE A 902 -30.83 14.93 31.39
N LYS A 903 -32.11 14.73 31.71
CA LYS A 903 -32.58 13.50 32.36
C LYS A 903 -32.41 12.27 31.48
N SER A 904 -32.46 12.42 30.15
CA SER A 904 -32.38 11.29 29.22
C SER A 904 -31.07 10.52 29.34
N PHE A 905 -29.94 11.24 29.51
CA PHE A 905 -28.60 10.65 29.59
C PHE A 905 -28.10 10.43 31.00
N MET A 906 -28.75 10.97 32.04
CA MET A 906 -28.38 10.67 33.42
C MET A 906 -28.89 9.30 33.85
N MET A 907 -28.07 8.53 34.56
CA MET A 907 -28.44 7.25 35.18
C MET A 907 -28.71 7.46 36.67
N GLU A 908 -29.73 6.76 37.18
CA GLU A 908 -30.06 6.73 38.62
C GLU A 908 -28.91 6.17 39.47
#